data_AF-A0A6C0GZN3-F1
#
_entry.id   AF-A0A6C0GZN3-F1
#
_cell.length_a   1.000
_cell.length_b   1.000
_cell.length_c   1.000
_cell.angle_alpha   90.00
_cell.angle_beta   90.00
_cell.angle_gamma   90.00
#
_symmetry.space_group_name_H-M   'P 1'
#
loop_
_entity.id
_entity.type
_entity.pdbx_description
1 polymer ?
#
loop_
_entity_poly.entity_id
_entity_poly.type
_entity_poly.pdbx_seq_one_letter_code
_entity_poly.pdbx_strand_id
1 'polypeptide(L)'
;MEIVNTLQNRRISLFISKCINIQNIQNLNQKYDKNILIENIDRLNKYITINNNDIEIYGIKDNIINTYFISNNSNIEENYLKLIRELMKKYNLDKWIINIFNNNKLMLIKTIQRFEINNLKRSRKEFESDSNYQSLIDNKFKYEINDTWVSASKTRNSALNDRCIDYYNEYNITKYEDNPRKSIKKINRTPNEFLNIKFQEGKDFEDKVYNFLKNKYKDNIVMICESYLARDKNMCIKTFYEMYKGIPLIYQGILQNPENKTLGSVDLLVRDDYINDITESEYQIEKFESIFPHKHFYYAVDIKNSKLHFNVDNVTLRNNTNVKPFKFQLYVYNEALKYMQNVNTSKAFILGNSWKMERTESKKKISESSYDFSNKLGTIDFQTKDDYVTTEANDAIDWLHELKQSTDWTHKPPSNINIYPNMKNRSDEGYREIKQKSADELKDLTLIAHLTPEHRQTAFRVGIKTWDDPKLNSTILGLNGKIGEYVDSILNANRDTTTKKIFFNSLDKTDIDIFDDTRLEYFIDYETIYFNNKVWVYMLGLGYNYNNEWTYKCFILDDLNEVSERKMYNDLLEYTKQTNQKYNINYKPIYYHWTQVEPNNMEKLVSLLKLPSNDIIWYDLYKYFKDNLIIVKGALNHSLKSIGKAMFDNKLIKTIWKEDILIDNKIQIGPYNKYVQKKEIDWTHLINYNEVDCKIMYDILKVIRNIKK
;
A
#
# COMPACT_ATOMS: atom_id res chain seq x y z
N MET A 1 -48.78 27.46 -0.27
CA MET A 1 -47.68 28.00 -1.11
C MET A 1 -47.19 29.37 -0.63
N GLU A 2 -48.04 30.26 -0.12
CA GLU A 2 -47.59 31.57 0.39
C GLU A 2 -46.72 31.50 1.66
N ILE A 3 -46.97 30.57 2.58
CA ILE A 3 -46.18 30.41 3.83
C ILE A 3 -44.71 30.03 3.54
N VAL A 4 -44.44 29.35 2.42
CA VAL A 4 -43.09 28.93 2.00
C VAL A 4 -42.29 30.12 1.44
N ASN A 5 -42.95 31.00 0.68
CA ASN A 5 -42.33 32.23 0.16
C ASN A 5 -42.02 33.25 1.27
N THR A 6 -42.87 33.36 2.30
CA THR A 6 -42.63 34.27 3.44
C THR A 6 -41.46 33.81 4.31
N LEU A 7 -41.25 32.50 4.48
CA LEU A 7 -40.14 31.92 5.24
C LEU A 7 -38.79 32.00 4.49
N GLN A 8 -38.80 31.89 3.16
CA GLN A 8 -37.62 32.09 2.32
C GLN A 8 -37.15 33.54 2.33
N ASN A 9 -38.07 34.51 2.23
CA ASN A 9 -37.75 35.94 2.28
C ASN A 9 -37.29 36.41 3.68
N ARG A 10 -37.83 35.86 4.77
CA ARG A 10 -37.35 36.13 6.15
C ARG A 10 -35.93 35.63 6.39
N ARG A 11 -35.55 34.47 5.84
CA ARG A 11 -34.19 33.91 5.96
C ARG A 11 -33.16 34.70 5.14
N ILE A 12 -33.57 35.22 3.98
CA ILE A 12 -32.73 36.06 3.12
C ILE A 12 -32.55 37.46 3.75
N SER A 13 -33.58 38.04 4.34
CA SER A 13 -33.49 39.33 5.06
C SER A 13 -32.58 39.25 6.31
N LEU A 14 -32.64 38.14 7.07
CA LEU A 14 -31.74 37.88 8.21
C LEU A 14 -30.28 37.65 7.79
N PHE A 15 -30.07 37.14 6.57
CA PHE A 15 -28.74 36.96 5.98
C PHE A 15 -28.15 38.30 5.54
N ILE A 16 -28.93 39.16 4.88
CA ILE A 16 -28.52 40.52 4.47
C ILE A 16 -28.23 41.41 5.69
N SER A 17 -29.06 41.34 6.75
CA SER A 17 -28.85 42.05 8.02
C SER A 17 -27.52 41.69 8.71
N LYS A 18 -27.07 40.42 8.61
CA LYS A 18 -25.79 39.99 9.17
C LYS A 18 -24.59 40.38 8.29
N CYS A 19 -24.77 40.46 6.98
CA CYS A 19 -23.73 40.95 6.06
C CYS A 19 -23.48 42.46 6.22
N ILE A 20 -24.50 43.25 6.53
CA ILE A 20 -24.35 44.69 6.84
C ILE A 20 -23.54 44.89 8.15
N ASN A 21 -23.63 43.96 9.11
CA ASN A 21 -22.85 44.04 10.35
C ASN A 21 -21.35 43.69 10.18
N ILE A 22 -20.94 43.16 9.02
CA ILE A 22 -19.53 42.85 8.71
C ILE A 22 -18.77 44.11 8.25
N GLN A 23 -19.45 45.20 7.88
CA GLN A 23 -18.81 46.48 7.59
C GLN A 23 -18.08 47.10 8.81
N ASN A 24 -18.35 46.63 10.03
CA ASN A 24 -17.68 47.12 11.23
C ASN A 24 -16.37 46.38 11.60
N ILE A 25 -15.90 45.43 10.79
CA ILE A 25 -14.56 44.84 10.93
C ILE A 25 -13.60 45.50 9.92
N GLN A 26 -13.59 46.84 9.88
CA GLN A 26 -12.59 47.61 9.12
C GLN A 26 -11.42 48.12 9.98
N ASN A 27 -11.40 47.88 11.29
CA ASN A 27 -10.41 48.47 12.20
C ASN A 27 -9.42 47.50 12.89
N LEU A 28 -9.18 46.31 12.34
CA LEU A 28 -8.09 45.43 12.80
C LEU A 28 -6.99 45.27 11.74
N ASN A 29 -6.76 46.33 10.96
CA ASN A 29 -5.83 46.33 9.83
C ASN A 29 -4.40 46.77 10.21
N GLN A 30 -3.95 46.49 11.42
CA GLN A 30 -2.54 46.66 11.75
C GLN A 30 -2.03 45.44 12.51
N LYS A 31 -1.08 44.77 11.85
CA LYS A 31 -0.02 43.95 12.45
C LYS A 31 -0.30 42.46 12.63
N TYR A 32 -0.58 41.74 11.54
CA TYR A 32 -0.16 40.33 11.43
C TYR A 32 0.24 39.98 10.00
N ASP A 33 1.38 39.28 9.89
CA ASP A 33 2.07 38.88 8.67
C ASP A 33 1.17 38.05 7.74
N LYS A 34 1.11 38.42 6.46
CA LYS A 34 0.31 37.77 5.41
C LYS A 34 0.70 36.31 5.10
N ASN A 35 1.75 35.79 5.73
CA ASN A 35 2.30 34.47 5.44
C ASN A 35 1.75 33.33 6.32
N ILE A 36 0.79 33.58 7.22
CA ILE A 36 0.28 32.56 8.16
C ILE A 36 -1.04 31.90 7.70
N LEU A 37 -1.74 32.42 6.68
CA LEU A 37 -3.09 31.93 6.33
C LEU A 37 -3.18 31.02 5.09
N ILE A 38 -2.07 30.52 4.55
CA ILE A 38 -2.08 29.74 3.29
C ILE A 38 -1.88 28.23 3.51
N GLU A 39 -1.49 27.77 4.70
CA GLU A 39 -1.03 26.38 4.87
C GLU A 39 -2.09 25.34 5.27
N ASN A 40 -3.36 25.71 5.46
CA ASN A 40 -4.40 24.75 5.88
C ASN A 40 -5.57 24.60 4.90
N ILE A 41 -5.42 25.07 3.66
CA ILE A 41 -6.53 25.12 2.67
C ILE A 41 -6.28 24.14 1.51
N ASP A 42 -5.63 23.01 1.77
CA ASP A 42 -4.98 22.30 0.67
C ASP A 42 -5.81 21.21 -0.04
N ARG A 43 -7.06 20.88 0.35
CA ARG A 43 -7.69 19.66 -0.24
C ARG A 43 -9.16 19.64 -0.64
N LEU A 44 -9.88 20.75 -0.75
CA LEU A 44 -11.25 20.73 -1.31
C LEU A 44 -11.68 22.07 -1.93
N ASN A 45 -10.94 22.61 -2.90
CA ASN A 45 -11.35 23.85 -3.56
C ASN A 45 -11.37 23.75 -5.10
N LYS A 46 -12.47 24.21 -5.68
CA LYS A 46 -12.50 24.74 -7.05
C LYS A 46 -12.46 26.27 -6.92
N TYR A 47 -11.56 26.92 -7.64
CA TYR A 47 -11.48 28.39 -7.67
C TYR A 47 -11.85 28.90 -9.05
N ILE A 48 -12.59 29.99 -9.11
CA ILE A 48 -12.91 30.68 -10.36
C ILE A 48 -12.15 32.00 -10.37
N THR A 49 -11.32 32.19 -11.39
CA THR A 49 -10.58 33.44 -11.62
C THR A 49 -11.24 34.17 -12.78
N ILE A 50 -11.57 35.45 -12.58
CA ILE A 50 -12.17 36.30 -13.62
C ILE A 50 -11.18 37.40 -13.94
N ASN A 51 -10.57 37.32 -15.12
CA ASN A 51 -9.64 38.32 -15.63
C ASN A 51 -10.26 38.95 -16.89
N ASN A 52 -10.43 40.28 -16.90
CA ASN A 52 -10.79 41.11 -18.06
C ASN A 52 -11.47 40.37 -19.23
N ASN A 53 -12.75 40.00 -19.04
CA ASN A 53 -13.65 39.34 -19.99
C ASN A 53 -13.57 37.81 -20.14
N ASP A 54 -12.72 37.12 -19.37
CA ASP A 54 -12.61 35.66 -19.36
C ASP A 54 -12.91 35.06 -17.97
N ILE A 55 -13.64 33.94 -17.94
CA ILE A 55 -13.90 33.13 -16.73
C ILE A 55 -13.12 31.83 -16.83
N GLU A 56 -12.13 31.65 -15.97
CA GLU A 56 -11.35 30.41 -15.85
C GLU A 56 -11.73 29.67 -14.56
N ILE A 57 -12.13 28.40 -14.70
CA ILE A 57 -12.49 27.52 -13.57
C ILE A 57 -11.34 26.55 -13.34
N TYR A 58 -10.67 26.64 -12.19
CA TYR A 58 -9.61 25.74 -11.77
C TYR A 58 -10.19 24.69 -10.82
N GLY A 59 -10.15 23.42 -11.21
CA GLY A 59 -10.48 22.28 -10.35
C GLY A 59 -9.23 21.50 -9.97
N ILE A 60 -8.99 21.32 -8.67
CA ILE A 60 -8.01 20.34 -8.21
C ILE A 60 -8.74 19.00 -8.07
N LYS A 61 -8.40 18.09 -8.99
CA LYS A 61 -9.03 16.80 -9.35
C LYS A 61 -10.27 16.90 -10.23
N ASP A 62 -10.11 16.24 -11.37
CA ASP A 62 -11.01 16.00 -12.50
C ASP A 62 -11.02 17.08 -13.61
N ASN A 63 -10.40 16.68 -14.73
CA ASN A 63 -10.23 17.39 -15.99
C ASN A 63 -11.57 17.78 -16.64
N ILE A 64 -12.08 18.97 -16.37
CA ILE A 64 -12.99 19.67 -17.28
C ILE A 64 -12.56 21.13 -17.37
N ILE A 65 -11.83 21.47 -18.44
CA ILE A 65 -11.62 22.85 -18.87
C ILE A 65 -12.71 23.13 -19.92
N ASN A 66 -13.70 23.94 -19.57
CA ASN A 66 -14.60 24.54 -20.55
C ASN A 66 -14.46 26.05 -20.44
N THR A 67 -13.88 26.68 -21.46
CA THR A 67 -13.75 28.12 -21.61
C THR A 67 -15.02 28.65 -22.28
N TYR A 68 -15.70 29.63 -21.69
CA TYR A 68 -16.90 30.26 -22.26
C TYR A 68 -16.66 31.74 -22.50
N PHE A 69 -16.95 32.22 -23.71
CA PHE A 69 -16.84 33.62 -24.11
C PHE A 69 -18.21 34.30 -24.02
N ILE A 70 -18.30 35.47 -23.39
CA ILE A 70 -19.49 36.33 -23.43
C ILE A 70 -19.07 37.78 -23.70
N SER A 71 -19.59 38.37 -24.78
CA SER A 71 -19.34 39.75 -25.18
C SER A 71 -20.36 40.74 -24.59
N ASN A 72 -19.85 41.78 -23.92
CA ASN A 72 -20.38 43.14 -23.64
C ASN A 72 -21.90 43.38 -23.45
N ASN A 73 -22.32 43.91 -22.29
CA ASN A 73 -22.41 45.36 -21.96
C ASN A 73 -23.34 45.65 -20.76
N SER A 74 -22.89 46.54 -19.85
CA SER A 74 -23.64 47.24 -18.76
C SER A 74 -24.29 46.42 -17.62
N ASN A 75 -24.08 46.91 -16.39
CA ASN A 75 -24.48 46.42 -15.06
C ASN A 75 -23.79 45.14 -14.56
N ILE A 76 -22.68 45.35 -13.86
CA ILE A 76 -21.74 44.31 -13.41
C ILE A 76 -22.26 43.53 -12.19
N GLU A 77 -23.08 44.08 -11.29
CA GLU A 77 -23.50 43.31 -10.09
C GLU A 77 -24.69 42.36 -10.33
N GLU A 78 -25.65 42.75 -11.17
CA GLU A 78 -26.88 41.96 -11.39
C GLU A 78 -26.65 40.81 -12.39
N ASN A 79 -25.78 41.00 -13.37
CA ASN A 79 -25.38 39.97 -14.34
C ASN A 79 -24.51 38.88 -13.71
N TYR A 80 -23.67 39.23 -12.72
CA TYR A 80 -22.88 38.23 -11.97
C TYR A 80 -23.77 37.29 -11.16
N LEU A 81 -24.77 37.83 -10.46
CA LEU A 81 -25.72 37.02 -9.69
C LEU A 81 -26.57 36.11 -10.59
N LYS A 82 -26.93 36.58 -11.78
CA LYS A 82 -27.66 35.79 -12.76
C LYS A 82 -26.80 34.65 -13.33
N LEU A 83 -25.55 34.94 -13.71
CA LEU A 83 -24.59 33.94 -14.18
C LEU A 83 -24.27 32.89 -13.10
N ILE A 84 -24.07 33.33 -11.86
CA ILE A 84 -23.87 32.43 -10.71
C ILE A 84 -25.09 31.52 -10.51
N ARG A 85 -26.31 32.07 -10.59
CA ARG A 85 -27.55 31.26 -10.48
C ARG A 85 -27.68 30.24 -11.61
N GLU A 86 -27.33 30.62 -12.85
CA GLU A 86 -27.37 29.72 -14.00
C GLU A 86 -26.31 28.62 -13.90
N LEU A 87 -25.09 28.95 -13.48
CA LEU A 87 -24.03 27.96 -13.23
C LEU A 87 -24.39 27.03 -12.06
N MET A 88 -24.96 27.56 -10.98
CA MET A 88 -25.44 26.75 -9.85
C MET A 88 -26.50 25.74 -10.29
N LYS A 89 -27.45 26.17 -11.13
CA LYS A 89 -28.52 25.32 -11.65
C LYS A 89 -28.01 24.29 -12.67
N LYS A 90 -27.08 24.69 -13.56
CA LYS A 90 -26.46 23.81 -14.57
C LYS A 90 -25.61 22.69 -13.95
N TYR A 91 -24.95 22.96 -12.83
CA TYR A 91 -24.04 22.01 -12.17
C TYR A 91 -24.57 21.45 -10.83
N ASN A 92 -25.84 21.69 -10.49
CA ASN A 92 -26.48 21.19 -9.27
C ASN A 92 -25.72 21.60 -7.97
N LEU A 93 -25.28 22.86 -7.88
CA LEU A 93 -24.40 23.38 -6.82
C LEU A 93 -25.14 24.03 -5.64
N ASP A 94 -26.41 23.68 -5.42
CA ASP A 94 -27.31 24.30 -4.41
C ASP A 94 -26.81 24.19 -2.95
N LYS A 95 -25.73 23.42 -2.72
CA LYS A 95 -25.12 23.14 -1.42
C LYS A 95 -23.75 23.81 -1.21
N TRP A 96 -23.44 24.91 -1.88
CA TRP A 96 -22.15 25.61 -1.78
C TRP A 96 -22.30 27.06 -1.25
N ILE A 97 -21.35 27.53 -0.43
CA ILE A 97 -21.19 28.93 0.00
C ILE A 97 -20.22 29.61 -0.97
N ILE A 98 -20.57 30.81 -1.42
CA ILE A 98 -19.74 31.65 -2.28
C ILE A 98 -19.13 32.76 -1.42
N ASN A 99 -17.80 32.86 -1.43
CA ASN A 99 -17.06 34.00 -0.88
C ASN A 99 -16.45 34.82 -2.03
N ILE A 100 -16.70 36.13 -2.02
CA ILE A 100 -16.13 37.08 -2.99
C ILE A 100 -15.02 37.84 -2.27
N PHE A 101 -13.79 37.76 -2.81
CA PHE A 101 -12.68 38.58 -2.33
C PHE A 101 -12.53 39.84 -3.19
N ASN A 102 -12.04 40.92 -2.60
CA ASN A 102 -11.90 42.28 -3.19
C ASN A 102 -11.10 42.39 -4.50
N ASN A 103 -10.59 41.29 -5.06
CA ASN A 103 -9.81 41.26 -6.31
C ASN A 103 -10.46 40.36 -7.39
N ASN A 104 -11.79 40.39 -7.56
CA ASN A 104 -12.53 39.60 -8.57
C ASN A 104 -12.31 38.08 -8.51
N LYS A 105 -11.95 37.53 -7.33
CA LYS A 105 -11.81 36.08 -7.11
C LYS A 105 -13.02 35.53 -6.38
N LEU A 106 -13.63 34.48 -6.96
CA LEU A 106 -14.77 33.77 -6.39
C LEU A 106 -14.30 32.42 -5.82
N MET A 107 -14.58 32.20 -4.53
CA MET A 107 -14.28 30.93 -3.84
C MET A 107 -15.58 30.21 -3.49
N LEU A 108 -15.70 28.97 -3.95
CA LEU A 108 -16.85 28.08 -3.70
C LEU A 108 -16.46 27.06 -2.61
N ILE A 109 -17.11 27.12 -1.46
CA ILE A 109 -16.93 26.18 -0.34
C ILE A 109 -18.14 25.24 -0.27
N LYS A 110 -17.94 23.92 -0.28
CA LYS A 110 -19.02 22.94 -0.16
C LYS A 110 -19.63 22.96 1.26
N THR A 111 -20.88 23.35 1.39
CA THR A 111 -21.62 23.55 2.66
C THR A 111 -22.15 22.25 3.28
N ILE A 112 -21.61 21.08 2.91
CA ILE A 112 -22.06 19.80 3.49
C ILE A 112 -21.89 19.80 5.01
N GLN A 113 -20.75 20.31 5.51
CA GLN A 113 -20.45 20.32 6.94
C GLN A 113 -21.47 21.12 7.77
N ARG A 114 -21.90 22.33 7.35
CA ARG A 114 -22.85 23.13 8.15
C ARG A 114 -24.26 22.56 8.15
N PHE A 115 -24.70 21.95 7.05
CA PHE A 115 -26.03 21.36 6.97
C PHE A 115 -26.10 20.05 7.77
N GLU A 116 -25.06 19.22 7.70
CA GLU A 116 -24.92 18.03 8.55
C GLU A 116 -24.81 18.40 10.03
N ILE A 117 -23.99 19.39 10.41
CA ILE A 117 -23.90 19.86 11.80
C ILE A 117 -25.25 20.39 12.32
N ASN A 118 -26.03 21.09 11.49
CA ASN A 118 -27.35 21.60 11.91
C ASN A 118 -28.43 20.50 11.96
N ASN A 119 -28.39 19.51 11.07
CA ASN A 119 -29.24 18.32 11.17
C ASN A 119 -28.85 17.43 12.35
N LEU A 120 -27.56 17.33 12.67
CA LEU A 120 -27.03 16.68 13.87
C LEU A 120 -27.52 17.38 15.13
N LYS A 121 -27.48 18.71 15.20
CA LYS A 121 -28.09 19.47 16.30
C LYS A 121 -29.61 19.28 16.41
N ARG A 122 -30.28 18.81 15.35
CA ARG A 122 -31.71 18.47 15.36
C ARG A 122 -31.99 17.02 15.72
N SER A 123 -31.16 16.05 15.31
CA SER A 123 -31.30 14.64 15.70
C SER A 123 -30.82 14.37 17.13
N ARG A 124 -29.75 15.04 17.56
CA ARG A 124 -29.25 14.96 18.95
C ARG A 124 -30.31 15.40 19.96
N LYS A 125 -31.14 16.40 19.62
CA LYS A 125 -32.28 16.84 20.44
C LYS A 125 -33.29 15.76 20.80
N GLU A 126 -33.38 14.67 20.03
CA GLU A 126 -34.31 13.56 20.28
C GLU A 126 -33.88 12.70 21.49
N PHE A 127 -32.58 12.60 21.78
CA PHE A 127 -32.02 11.88 22.94
C PHE A 127 -31.24 12.78 23.89
N GLU A 128 -31.10 14.08 23.62
CA GLU A 128 -30.57 15.05 24.59
C GLU A 128 -31.46 15.14 25.84
N SER A 129 -32.72 14.70 25.76
CA SER A 129 -33.64 14.53 26.89
C SER A 129 -33.53 13.15 27.57
N ASP A 130 -32.82 12.18 26.98
CA ASP A 130 -32.56 10.89 27.61
C ASP A 130 -31.44 11.04 28.64
N SER A 131 -31.84 11.03 29.92
CA SER A 131 -30.91 11.18 31.05
C SER A 131 -29.79 10.13 31.08
N ASN A 132 -30.06 8.90 30.59
CA ASN A 132 -29.05 7.84 30.57
C ASN A 132 -28.01 8.11 29.48
N TYR A 133 -28.45 8.48 28.28
CA TYR A 133 -27.55 8.87 27.20
C TYR A 133 -26.62 10.02 27.61
N GLN A 134 -27.17 11.07 28.23
CA GLN A 134 -26.36 12.21 28.67
C GLN A 134 -25.36 11.83 29.76
N SER A 135 -25.78 11.01 30.73
CA SER A 135 -24.86 10.48 31.75
C SER A 135 -23.71 9.68 31.13
N LEU A 136 -23.99 8.85 30.12
CA LEU A 136 -22.95 8.10 29.39
C LEU A 136 -22.00 9.04 28.64
N ILE A 137 -22.52 10.08 27.98
CA ILE A 137 -21.70 11.06 27.27
C ILE A 137 -20.76 11.80 28.23
N ASP A 138 -21.31 12.34 29.32
CA ASP A 138 -20.56 13.12 30.31
C ASP A 138 -19.46 12.29 30.98
N ASN A 139 -19.70 10.99 31.18
CA ASN A 139 -18.73 10.08 31.79
C ASN A 139 -17.67 9.59 30.79
N LYS A 140 -18.08 9.12 29.59
CA LYS A 140 -17.17 8.46 28.64
C LYS A 140 -16.37 9.42 27.75
N PHE A 141 -16.84 10.65 27.53
CA PHE A 141 -16.22 11.56 26.55
C PHE A 141 -15.55 12.79 27.20
N LYS A 142 -15.24 12.69 28.50
CA LYS A 142 -14.49 13.67 29.28
C LYS A 142 -12.98 13.48 29.13
N TYR A 143 -12.47 13.72 27.92
CA TYR A 143 -11.04 13.73 27.61
C TYR A 143 -10.72 14.72 26.48
N GLU A 144 -9.43 14.99 26.32
CA GLU A 144 -8.87 15.80 25.23
C GLU A 144 -7.90 14.97 24.38
N ILE A 145 -7.93 15.22 23.07
CA ILE A 145 -7.02 14.58 22.11
C ILE A 145 -5.85 15.53 21.88
N ASN A 146 -4.64 15.04 22.09
CA ASN A 146 -3.40 15.75 21.83
C ASN A 146 -2.47 14.89 20.95
N ASP A 147 -1.27 15.38 20.67
CA ASP A 147 -0.35 14.74 19.73
C ASP A 147 0.27 13.45 20.25
N THR A 148 0.05 13.08 21.53
CA THR A 148 0.46 11.78 22.06
C THR A 148 -0.46 10.65 21.59
N TRP A 149 -1.66 10.93 21.09
CA TRP A 149 -2.58 9.89 20.64
C TRP A 149 -2.05 9.17 19.39
N VAL A 150 -2.29 7.86 19.34
CA VAL A 150 -1.82 6.96 18.28
C VAL A 150 -2.99 6.54 17.39
N SER A 151 -2.86 6.73 16.08
CA SER A 151 -3.83 6.22 15.13
C SER A 151 -3.66 4.72 14.90
N ALA A 152 -4.76 3.96 14.80
CA ALA A 152 -4.75 2.51 14.61
C ALA A 152 -3.86 2.06 13.43
N SER A 153 -3.90 2.80 12.32
CA SER A 153 -3.08 2.53 11.12
C SER A 153 -1.56 2.68 11.34
N LYS A 154 -1.12 3.39 12.39
CA LYS A 154 0.31 3.57 12.71
C LYS A 154 0.96 2.32 13.31
N THR A 155 0.16 1.35 13.77
CA THR A 155 0.69 0.06 14.25
C THR A 155 1.27 -0.82 13.13
N ARG A 156 1.01 -0.48 11.86
CA ARG A 156 1.45 -1.20 10.66
C ARG A 156 2.94 -1.51 10.63
N ASN A 157 3.80 -0.53 10.90
CA ASN A 157 5.26 -0.71 10.77
C ASN A 157 5.80 -1.65 11.84
N SER A 158 5.24 -1.62 13.04
CA SER A 158 5.56 -2.61 14.08
C SER A 158 5.10 -4.01 13.67
N ALA A 159 3.90 -4.17 13.11
CA ALA A 159 3.41 -5.46 12.61
C ALA A 159 4.30 -6.06 11.49
N LEU A 160 5.02 -5.22 10.75
CA LEU A 160 5.98 -5.60 9.71
C LEU A 160 7.42 -5.73 10.22
N ASN A 161 7.65 -5.61 11.55
CA ASN A 161 8.97 -5.58 12.18
C ASN A 161 9.90 -4.52 11.56
N ASP A 162 9.39 -3.31 11.32
CA ASP A 162 10.08 -2.24 10.59
C ASP A 162 9.86 -0.85 11.22
N ARG A 163 9.94 -0.81 12.55
CA ARG A 163 9.78 0.39 13.39
C ARG A 163 10.72 1.54 13.04
N CYS A 164 11.83 1.28 12.34
CA CYS A 164 12.71 2.35 11.87
C CYS A 164 11.98 3.34 10.94
N ILE A 165 10.96 2.88 10.20
CA ILE A 165 10.12 3.76 9.36
C ILE A 165 9.31 4.73 10.22
N ASP A 166 8.80 4.31 11.37
CA ASP A 166 8.10 5.22 12.29
C ASP A 166 9.06 6.31 12.78
N TYR A 167 10.27 5.90 13.18
CA TYR A 167 11.32 6.82 13.60
C TYR A 167 11.68 7.81 12.49
N TYR A 168 11.91 7.33 11.26
CA TYR A 168 12.26 8.22 10.15
C TYR A 168 11.15 9.22 9.84
N ASN A 169 9.88 8.81 9.93
CA ASN A 169 8.74 9.70 9.77
C ASN A 169 8.66 10.75 10.89
N GLU A 170 8.86 10.34 12.15
CA GLU A 170 8.74 11.24 13.31
C GLU A 170 9.86 12.28 13.36
N TYR A 171 11.08 11.89 12.96
CA TYR A 171 12.28 12.72 12.97
C TYR A 171 12.64 13.33 11.60
N ASN A 172 11.76 13.19 10.59
CA ASN A 172 11.94 13.71 9.22
C ASN A 172 13.23 13.27 8.54
N ILE A 173 13.63 12.03 8.77
CA ILE A 173 14.85 11.45 8.23
C ILE A 173 14.58 10.93 6.82
N THR A 174 15.19 11.57 5.83
CA THR A 174 15.03 11.29 4.39
C THR A 174 16.27 10.67 3.78
N LYS A 175 17.44 11.04 4.31
CA LYS A 175 18.75 10.51 3.93
C LYS A 175 19.46 10.02 5.17
N TYR A 176 20.42 9.13 4.99
CA TYR A 176 21.16 8.55 6.10
C TYR A 176 21.95 9.61 6.87
N GLU A 177 22.39 10.66 6.19
CA GLU A 177 23.17 11.78 6.72
C GLU A 177 22.34 12.81 7.48
N ASP A 178 21.01 12.73 7.43
CA ASP A 178 20.14 13.69 8.12
C ASP A 178 20.33 13.60 9.64
N ASN A 179 20.24 14.74 10.33
CA ASN A 179 20.25 14.77 11.78
C ASN A 179 18.82 14.64 12.33
N PRO A 180 18.59 13.87 13.41
CA PRO A 180 17.26 13.70 13.98
C PRO A 180 16.64 15.03 14.42
N ARG A 181 15.51 15.38 13.82
CA ARG A 181 14.74 16.57 14.22
C ARG A 181 13.25 16.30 14.18
N LYS A 182 12.63 16.32 15.36
CA LYS A 182 11.16 16.40 15.46
C LYS A 182 10.69 17.73 14.87
N SER A 183 9.92 17.65 13.80
CA SER A 183 9.33 18.83 13.16
C SER A 183 7.86 18.96 13.54
N ILE A 184 7.41 20.20 13.70
CA ILE A 184 5.99 20.54 13.79
C ILE A 184 5.29 20.31 12.43
N LYS A 185 6.04 20.39 11.32
CA LYS A 185 5.56 20.14 9.95
C LYS A 185 6.22 18.89 9.39
N LYS A 186 5.44 17.81 9.23
CA LYS A 186 5.90 16.59 8.57
C LYS A 186 6.22 16.92 7.11
N ILE A 187 7.39 16.47 6.64
CA ILE A 187 7.72 16.55 5.22
C ILE A 187 6.66 15.76 4.45
N ASN A 188 5.86 16.44 3.64
CA ASN A 188 4.94 15.80 2.71
C ASN A 188 5.77 15.08 1.65
N ARG A 189 6.08 13.80 1.89
CA ARG A 189 6.50 12.92 0.80
C ARG A 189 5.30 12.67 -0.06
N THR A 190 5.33 13.17 -1.29
CA THR A 190 4.38 12.74 -2.31
C THR A 190 4.56 11.23 -2.43
N PRO A 191 3.53 10.41 -2.09
CA PRO A 191 3.63 8.98 -2.31
C PRO A 191 3.93 8.77 -3.80
N ASN A 192 4.81 7.83 -4.12
CA ASN A 192 5.07 7.52 -5.52
C ASN A 192 3.75 7.18 -6.23
N GLU A 193 3.62 7.54 -7.50
CA GLU A 193 2.41 7.44 -8.32
C GLU A 193 1.73 6.06 -8.20
N PHE A 194 2.53 4.98 -8.15
CA PHE A 194 2.03 3.62 -7.92
C PHE A 194 1.32 3.41 -6.58
N LEU A 195 1.84 3.97 -5.49
CA LEU A 195 1.17 3.89 -4.19
C LEU A 195 -0.15 4.66 -4.19
N ASN A 196 -0.20 5.82 -4.85
CA ASN A 196 -1.44 6.57 -5.02
C ASN A 196 -2.50 5.78 -5.80
N ILE A 197 -2.07 5.04 -6.82
CA ILE A 197 -2.94 4.12 -7.58
C ILE A 197 -3.51 3.03 -6.65
N LYS A 198 -2.67 2.37 -5.85
CA LYS A 198 -3.12 1.34 -4.90
C LYS A 198 -4.09 1.89 -3.85
N PHE A 199 -3.87 3.11 -3.37
CA PHE A 199 -4.81 3.78 -2.48
C PHE A 199 -6.14 4.10 -3.16
N GLN A 200 -6.13 4.48 -4.44
CA GLN A 200 -7.35 4.72 -5.19
C GLN A 200 -8.13 3.42 -5.43
N GLU A 201 -7.45 2.34 -5.86
CA GLU A 201 -8.08 1.01 -6.00
C GLU A 201 -8.71 0.51 -4.68
N GLY A 202 -8.08 0.82 -3.54
CA GLY A 202 -8.63 0.54 -2.21
C GLY A 202 -9.95 1.28 -1.98
N LYS A 203 -9.97 2.59 -2.21
CA LYS A 203 -11.16 3.44 -2.07
C LYS A 203 -12.29 3.03 -3.01
N ASP A 204 -11.98 2.74 -4.26
CA ASP A 204 -12.99 2.33 -5.24
C ASP A 204 -13.68 1.02 -4.81
N PHE A 205 -12.94 0.11 -4.18
CA PHE A 205 -13.50 -1.12 -3.61
C PHE A 205 -14.32 -0.85 -2.35
N GLU A 206 -13.85 0.00 -1.44
CA GLU A 206 -14.61 0.45 -0.26
C GLU A 206 -15.96 1.07 -0.68
N ASP A 207 -15.94 1.98 -1.66
CA ASP A 207 -17.15 2.61 -2.22
C ASP A 207 -18.08 1.58 -2.86
N LYS A 208 -17.54 0.56 -3.55
CA LYS A 208 -18.32 -0.55 -4.10
C LYS A 208 -19.06 -1.31 -3.00
N VAL A 209 -18.37 -1.65 -1.90
CA VAL A 209 -18.98 -2.34 -0.75
C VAL A 209 -20.03 -1.45 -0.10
N TYR A 210 -19.72 -0.18 0.15
CA TYR A 210 -20.67 0.76 0.75
C TYR A 210 -21.95 0.88 -0.07
N ASN A 211 -21.84 1.06 -1.39
CA ASN A 211 -23.01 1.17 -2.26
C ASN A 211 -23.85 -0.12 -2.27
N PHE A 212 -23.19 -1.29 -2.25
CA PHE A 212 -23.88 -2.57 -2.13
C PHE A 212 -24.69 -2.65 -0.82
N LEU A 213 -24.06 -2.35 0.32
CA LEU A 213 -24.71 -2.36 1.62
C LEU A 213 -25.80 -1.28 1.73
N LYS A 214 -25.57 -0.09 1.20
CA LYS A 214 -26.55 1.01 1.19
C LYS A 214 -27.81 0.64 0.42
N ASN A 215 -27.66 -0.03 -0.72
CA ASN A 215 -28.80 -0.51 -1.50
C ASN A 215 -29.56 -1.64 -0.77
N LYS A 216 -28.85 -2.57 -0.11
CA LYS A 216 -29.44 -3.70 0.62
C LYS A 216 -30.17 -3.26 1.89
N TYR A 217 -29.56 -2.38 2.69
CA TYR A 217 -30.02 -2.05 4.05
C TYR A 217 -30.73 -0.69 4.17
N LYS A 218 -30.64 0.18 3.14
CA LYS A 218 -31.35 1.47 3.07
C LYS A 218 -31.15 2.34 4.31
N ASP A 219 -32.15 2.44 5.19
CA ASP A 219 -32.13 3.26 6.40
C ASP A 219 -31.41 2.58 7.58
N ASN A 220 -31.14 1.28 7.48
CA ASN A 220 -30.37 0.51 8.49
C ASN A 220 -28.85 0.65 8.33
N ILE A 221 -28.38 1.62 7.53
CA ILE A 221 -26.97 1.96 7.39
C ILE A 221 -26.76 3.47 7.33
N VAL A 222 -25.84 3.95 8.15
CA VAL A 222 -25.46 5.36 8.25
C VAL A 222 -23.96 5.53 8.04
N MET A 223 -23.56 6.57 7.31
CA MET A 223 -22.16 6.98 7.18
C MET A 223 -21.88 8.13 8.16
N ILE A 224 -20.82 8.00 8.95
CA ILE A 224 -20.48 9.01 9.96
C ILE A 224 -19.73 10.18 9.32
N CYS A 225 -18.52 9.92 8.81
CA CYS A 225 -17.66 10.93 8.21
C CYS A 225 -16.45 10.31 7.51
N GLU A 226 -15.73 11.11 6.74
CA GLU A 226 -14.44 10.74 6.16
C GLU A 226 -13.38 10.45 7.24
N SER A 227 -12.46 9.52 6.94
CA SER A 227 -11.48 8.99 7.91
C SER A 227 -10.48 10.02 8.47
N TYR A 228 -10.23 11.14 7.77
CA TYR A 228 -9.33 12.20 8.27
C TYR A 228 -9.89 12.95 9.49
N LEU A 229 -11.18 12.79 9.79
CA LEU A 229 -11.83 13.36 10.96
C LEU A 229 -11.71 12.46 12.21
N ALA A 230 -10.85 11.44 12.21
CA ALA A 230 -10.68 10.53 13.36
C ALA A 230 -10.27 11.23 14.68
N ARG A 231 -9.65 12.42 14.60
CA ARG A 231 -9.32 13.25 15.79
C ARG A 231 -10.48 14.13 16.26
N ASP A 232 -11.57 14.25 15.51
CA ASP A 232 -12.74 15.03 15.91
C ASP A 232 -13.59 14.23 16.91
N LYS A 233 -13.54 14.63 18.18
CA LYS A 233 -14.33 14.03 19.26
C LYS A 233 -15.84 14.06 18.97
N ASN A 234 -16.36 15.05 18.24
CA ASN A 234 -17.77 15.10 17.90
C ASN A 234 -18.18 13.98 16.93
N MET A 235 -17.28 13.55 16.04
CA MET A 235 -17.55 12.42 15.14
C MET A 235 -17.54 11.09 15.90
N CYS A 236 -16.70 10.96 16.93
CA CYS A 236 -16.74 9.81 17.83
C CYS A 236 -18.06 9.77 18.62
N ILE A 237 -18.51 10.91 19.16
CA ILE A 237 -19.81 10.99 19.83
C ILE A 237 -20.96 10.72 18.85
N LYS A 238 -20.87 11.15 17.59
CA LYS A 238 -21.86 10.80 16.55
C LYS A 238 -21.89 9.28 16.31
N THR A 239 -20.74 8.63 16.24
CA THR A 239 -20.65 7.16 16.14
C THR A 239 -21.34 6.48 17.33
N PHE A 240 -21.01 6.92 18.55
CA PHE A 240 -21.65 6.44 19.77
C PHE A 240 -23.17 6.64 19.78
N TYR A 241 -23.64 7.77 19.28
CA TYR A 241 -25.07 8.07 19.17
C TYR A 241 -25.80 7.11 18.23
N GLU A 242 -25.25 6.84 17.04
CA GLU A 242 -25.85 5.88 16.10
C GLU A 242 -25.80 4.45 16.65
N MET A 243 -24.77 4.10 17.43
CA MET A 243 -24.72 2.83 18.18
C MET A 243 -25.80 2.80 19.26
N TYR A 244 -26.00 3.87 20.03
CA TYR A 244 -27.03 3.97 21.09
C TYR A 244 -28.45 3.85 20.52
N LYS A 245 -28.68 4.41 19.33
CA LYS A 245 -29.93 4.24 18.57
C LYS A 245 -30.14 2.81 18.08
N GLY A 246 -29.08 2.00 18.01
CA GLY A 246 -29.11 0.66 17.47
C GLY A 246 -29.13 0.63 15.95
N ILE A 247 -28.52 1.59 15.24
CA ILE A 247 -28.39 1.46 13.78
C ILE A 247 -27.57 0.22 13.44
N PRO A 248 -28.09 -0.74 12.64
CA PRO A 248 -27.39 -2.01 12.41
C PRO A 248 -25.99 -1.87 11.83
N LEU A 249 -25.82 -0.98 10.85
CA LEU A 249 -24.57 -0.78 10.13
C LEU A 249 -24.10 0.67 10.21
N ILE A 250 -22.88 0.89 10.68
CA ILE A 250 -22.30 2.23 10.77
C ILE A 250 -21.00 2.26 9.96
N TYR A 251 -21.03 2.95 8.83
CA TYR A 251 -19.91 3.07 7.91
C TYR A 251 -19.00 4.26 8.28
N GLN A 252 -17.68 4.04 8.21
CA GLN A 252 -16.64 4.99 8.61
C GLN A 252 -16.83 5.53 10.04
N GLY A 253 -17.08 4.64 10.99
CA GLY A 253 -17.25 4.98 12.40
C GLY A 253 -15.96 5.49 13.03
N ILE A 254 -16.03 6.58 13.80
CA ILE A 254 -14.88 7.10 14.54
C ILE A 254 -14.83 6.48 15.93
N LEU A 255 -13.73 5.80 16.23
CA LEU A 255 -13.46 5.14 17.50
C LEU A 255 -12.29 5.83 18.19
N GLN A 256 -12.45 6.10 19.49
CA GLN A 256 -11.45 6.75 20.33
C GLN A 256 -11.40 6.04 21.69
N ASN A 257 -10.21 5.66 22.11
CA ASN A 257 -9.97 5.04 23.42
C ASN A 257 -9.03 5.95 24.24
N PRO A 258 -9.55 6.66 25.26
CA PRO A 258 -8.73 7.50 26.12
C PRO A 258 -7.83 6.72 27.09
N GLU A 259 -8.13 5.43 27.38
CA GLU A 259 -7.36 4.61 28.32
C GLU A 259 -5.96 4.28 27.80
N ASN A 260 -5.86 3.91 26.52
CA ASN A 260 -4.57 3.65 25.84
C ASN A 260 -4.17 4.76 24.83
N LYS A 261 -4.96 5.85 24.79
CA LYS A 261 -4.79 7.01 23.89
C LYS A 261 -4.69 6.62 22.42
N THR A 262 -5.57 5.72 21.97
CA THR A 262 -5.64 5.29 20.57
C THR A 262 -6.90 5.78 19.87
N LEU A 263 -6.86 5.93 18.56
CA LEU A 263 -7.99 6.37 17.75
C LEU A 263 -7.97 5.81 16.33
N GLY A 264 -9.10 5.88 15.63
CA GLY A 264 -9.14 5.71 14.18
C GLY A 264 -10.55 5.69 13.62
N SER A 265 -10.62 5.41 12.32
CA SER A 265 -11.87 5.28 11.56
C SER A 265 -11.99 3.84 11.11
N VAL A 266 -12.94 3.10 11.69
CA VAL A 266 -13.24 1.73 11.25
C VAL A 266 -14.12 1.79 10.00
N ASP A 267 -13.85 0.93 9.02
CA ASP A 267 -14.55 0.96 7.73
C ASP A 267 -16.05 0.67 7.93
N LEU A 268 -16.37 -0.35 8.72
CA LEU A 268 -17.74 -0.73 9.04
C LEU A 268 -17.86 -1.26 10.48
N LEU A 269 -18.81 -0.74 11.24
CA LEU A 269 -19.33 -1.38 12.44
C LEU A 269 -20.60 -2.13 12.10
N VAL A 270 -20.71 -3.35 12.60
CA VAL A 270 -21.87 -4.22 12.38
C VAL A 270 -22.39 -4.69 13.72
N ARG A 271 -23.69 -4.47 13.96
CA ARG A 271 -24.38 -4.95 15.17
C ARG A 271 -24.38 -6.47 15.20
N ASP A 272 -24.23 -7.06 16.38
CA ASP A 272 -23.99 -8.50 16.59
C ASP A 272 -25.01 -9.40 15.87
N ASP A 273 -26.28 -9.00 15.87
CA ASP A 273 -27.39 -9.70 15.22
C ASP A 273 -27.42 -9.58 13.68
N TYR A 274 -26.63 -8.67 13.09
CA TYR A 274 -26.55 -8.44 11.64
C TYR A 274 -25.31 -9.03 10.98
N ILE A 275 -24.35 -9.57 11.73
CA ILE A 275 -23.08 -10.09 11.19
C ILE A 275 -23.33 -11.18 10.13
N ASN A 276 -24.28 -12.08 10.40
CA ASN A 276 -24.64 -13.18 9.50
C ASN A 276 -25.45 -12.72 8.29
N ASP A 277 -25.90 -11.46 8.24
CA ASP A 277 -26.61 -10.91 7.08
C ASP A 277 -25.66 -10.23 6.09
N ILE A 278 -24.42 -9.92 6.51
CA ILE A 278 -23.43 -9.23 5.67
C ILE A 278 -22.95 -10.12 4.51
N THR A 279 -22.77 -11.41 4.79
CA THR A 279 -22.26 -12.39 3.81
C THR A 279 -23.09 -13.66 3.79
N GLU A 280 -22.89 -14.49 2.77
CA GLU A 280 -23.56 -15.79 2.64
C GLU A 280 -23.13 -16.83 3.70
N SER A 281 -22.00 -16.61 4.38
CA SER A 281 -21.48 -17.50 5.41
C SER A 281 -22.00 -17.14 6.81
N GLU A 282 -22.20 -18.14 7.66
CA GLU A 282 -22.57 -17.99 9.07
C GLU A 282 -21.35 -17.95 10.01
N TYR A 283 -21.45 -17.13 11.06
CA TYR A 283 -20.45 -16.95 12.10
C TYR A 283 -21.05 -17.13 13.49
N GLN A 284 -20.24 -17.64 14.40
CA GLN A 284 -20.60 -17.74 15.81
C GLN A 284 -20.50 -16.38 16.49
N ILE A 285 -21.65 -15.86 16.90
CA ILE A 285 -21.80 -14.58 17.58
C ILE A 285 -21.74 -14.79 19.10
N GLU A 286 -20.96 -13.96 19.78
CA GLU A 286 -20.86 -13.99 21.23
C GLU A 286 -22.14 -13.48 21.89
N LYS A 287 -22.43 -13.92 23.11
CA LYS A 287 -23.64 -13.51 23.83
C LYS A 287 -23.26 -12.57 24.97
N PHE A 288 -23.43 -11.28 24.73
CA PHE A 288 -23.21 -10.22 25.71
C PHE A 288 -24.34 -9.22 25.68
N GLU A 289 -24.50 -8.46 26.77
CA GLU A 289 -25.36 -7.29 26.81
C GLU A 289 -24.49 -6.03 26.89
N SER A 290 -24.68 -5.12 25.94
CA SER A 290 -24.04 -3.80 25.99
C SER A 290 -24.74 -2.84 26.95
N ILE A 291 -24.13 -1.67 27.11
CA ILE A 291 -24.72 -0.53 27.82
C ILE A 291 -25.88 0.13 27.07
N PHE A 292 -26.11 -0.22 25.81
CA PHE A 292 -27.14 0.42 25.00
C PHE A 292 -28.55 -0.10 25.37
N PRO A 293 -29.63 0.69 25.16
CA PRO A 293 -30.98 0.29 25.56
C PRO A 293 -31.45 -1.02 24.94
N HIS A 294 -31.02 -1.29 23.70
CA HIS A 294 -31.36 -2.49 22.95
C HIS A 294 -30.47 -3.70 23.26
N LYS A 295 -29.49 -3.58 24.16
CA LYS A 295 -28.57 -4.65 24.62
C LYS A 295 -27.63 -5.27 23.59
N HIS A 296 -27.87 -5.07 22.29
CA HIS A 296 -26.93 -5.41 21.22
C HIS A 296 -25.60 -4.65 21.30
N PHE A 297 -24.55 -5.24 20.74
CA PHE A 297 -23.19 -4.68 20.68
C PHE A 297 -22.66 -4.74 19.23
N TYR A 298 -21.49 -4.18 18.97
CA TYR A 298 -20.95 -4.06 17.62
C TYR A 298 -19.59 -4.75 17.48
N TYR A 299 -19.36 -5.31 16.29
CA TYR A 299 -18.06 -5.77 15.82
C TYR A 299 -17.46 -4.78 14.81
N ALA A 300 -16.13 -4.68 14.83
CA ALA A 300 -15.38 -4.00 13.78
C ALA A 300 -15.19 -4.91 12.56
N VAL A 301 -15.49 -4.37 11.38
CA VAL A 301 -15.22 -4.98 10.08
C VAL A 301 -14.35 -4.05 9.25
N ASP A 302 -13.17 -4.52 8.87
CA ASP A 302 -12.20 -3.79 8.07
C ASP A 302 -12.30 -4.24 6.61
N ILE A 303 -12.48 -3.31 5.68
CA ILE A 303 -12.71 -3.59 4.25
C ILE A 303 -11.38 -3.44 3.54
N LYS A 304 -10.97 -4.46 2.79
CA LYS A 304 -9.67 -4.46 2.11
C LYS A 304 -9.80 -4.97 0.69
N ASN A 305 -9.28 -4.19 -0.27
CA ASN A 305 -9.15 -4.61 -1.67
C ASN A 305 -8.01 -5.63 -1.82
N SER A 306 -8.21 -6.81 -1.23
CA SER A 306 -7.24 -7.90 -1.20
C SER A 306 -7.96 -9.24 -1.17
N LYS A 307 -7.33 -10.25 -1.77
CA LYS A 307 -7.77 -11.64 -1.66
C LYS A 307 -7.40 -12.17 -0.28
N LEU A 308 -8.40 -12.65 0.47
CA LEU A 308 -8.18 -13.28 1.77
C LEU A 308 -7.68 -14.72 1.60
N HIS A 309 -6.62 -15.08 2.33
CA HIS A 309 -6.08 -16.43 2.34
C HIS A 309 -6.44 -17.09 3.66
N PHE A 310 -7.40 -18.01 3.64
CA PHE A 310 -7.87 -18.69 4.82
C PHE A 310 -6.92 -19.79 5.30
N ASN A 311 -6.91 -20.01 6.60
CA ASN A 311 -6.35 -21.20 7.22
C ASN A 311 -7.21 -22.43 6.91
N VAL A 312 -6.70 -23.61 7.25
CA VAL A 312 -7.42 -24.87 7.02
C VAL A 312 -8.72 -25.00 7.83
N ASP A 313 -8.88 -24.17 8.86
CA ASP A 313 -10.13 -24.05 9.64
C ASP A 313 -11.24 -23.32 8.87
N ASN A 314 -10.94 -22.73 7.71
CA ASN A 314 -11.86 -21.97 6.88
C ASN A 314 -12.55 -20.79 7.62
N VAL A 315 -11.94 -20.29 8.70
CA VAL A 315 -12.49 -19.21 9.54
C VAL A 315 -11.46 -18.10 9.71
N THR A 316 -10.23 -18.46 10.07
CA THR A 316 -9.17 -17.50 10.34
C THR A 316 -8.24 -17.30 9.14
N LEU A 317 -7.44 -16.23 9.18
CA LEU A 317 -6.60 -15.83 8.06
C LEU A 317 -5.12 -16.17 8.28
N ARG A 318 -4.46 -16.63 7.21
CA ARG A 318 -3.00 -16.78 7.16
C ARG A 318 -2.34 -15.40 7.30
N ASN A 319 -1.26 -15.33 8.07
CA ASN A 319 -0.41 -14.13 8.20
C ASN A 319 0.44 -13.93 6.94
N ASN A 320 -0.20 -13.67 5.80
CA ASN A 320 0.49 -13.12 4.63
C ASN A 320 0.84 -11.63 4.89
N THR A 321 1.63 -11.03 4.00
CA THR A 321 2.33 -9.75 4.25
C THR A 321 1.48 -8.64 4.87
N ASN A 322 0.22 -8.46 4.47
CA ASN A 322 -0.62 -7.37 4.95
C ASN A 322 -1.65 -7.78 6.03
N VAL A 323 -1.93 -9.07 6.21
CA VAL A 323 -2.96 -9.51 7.18
C VAL A 323 -2.56 -9.19 8.62
N LYS A 324 -1.28 -9.40 9.00
CA LYS A 324 -0.82 -9.08 10.36
C LYS A 324 -0.98 -7.58 10.71
N PRO A 325 -0.60 -6.62 9.83
CA PRO A 325 -0.98 -5.22 10.00
C PRO A 325 -2.49 -4.96 10.19
N PHE A 326 -3.35 -5.62 9.42
CA PHE A 326 -4.80 -5.47 9.56
C PHE A 326 -5.31 -5.99 10.91
N LYS A 327 -4.74 -7.09 11.42
CA LYS A 327 -5.05 -7.62 12.75
C LYS A 327 -4.72 -6.63 13.87
N PHE A 328 -3.56 -5.97 13.80
CA PHE A 328 -3.16 -4.95 14.79
C PHE A 328 -4.11 -3.76 14.76
N GLN A 329 -4.46 -3.28 13.56
CA GLN A 329 -5.42 -2.19 13.39
C GLN A 329 -6.80 -2.54 13.96
N LEU A 330 -7.31 -3.74 13.66
CA LEU A 330 -8.57 -4.25 14.19
C LEU A 330 -8.54 -4.42 15.72
N TYR A 331 -7.41 -4.82 16.30
CA TYR A 331 -7.27 -4.89 17.76
C TYR A 331 -7.44 -3.51 18.42
N VAL A 332 -6.85 -2.46 17.84
CA VAL A 332 -7.04 -1.08 18.30
C VAL A 332 -8.53 -0.67 18.24
N TYR A 333 -9.23 -1.03 17.16
CA TYR A 333 -10.67 -0.79 17.05
C TYR A 333 -11.48 -1.60 18.06
N ASN A 334 -11.12 -2.85 18.30
CA ASN A 334 -11.77 -3.72 19.27
C ASN A 334 -11.65 -3.17 20.70
N GLU A 335 -10.47 -2.71 21.11
CA GLU A 335 -10.28 -2.08 22.43
C GLU A 335 -11.04 -0.75 22.55
N ALA A 336 -11.12 0.04 21.48
CA ALA A 336 -11.93 1.26 21.49
C ALA A 336 -13.44 0.98 21.54
N LEU A 337 -13.92 -0.06 20.85
CA LEU A 337 -15.30 -0.52 20.95
C LEU A 337 -15.62 -1.02 22.35
N LYS A 338 -14.74 -1.83 22.94
CA LYS A 338 -14.85 -2.28 24.34
C LYS A 338 -15.03 -1.10 25.29
N TYR A 339 -14.21 -0.05 25.15
CA TYR A 339 -14.39 1.19 25.91
C TYR A 339 -15.77 1.83 25.68
N MET A 340 -16.20 1.95 24.43
CA MET A 340 -17.47 2.60 24.09
C MET A 340 -18.69 1.82 24.58
N GLN A 341 -18.80 0.53 24.27
CA GLN A 341 -20.00 -0.29 24.50
C GLN A 341 -19.97 -1.13 25.79
N ASN A 342 -18.84 -1.14 26.52
CA ASN A 342 -18.56 -1.94 27.72
C ASN A 342 -18.68 -3.46 27.51
N VAL A 343 -18.39 -3.94 26.30
CA VAL A 343 -18.36 -5.36 25.95
C VAL A 343 -17.01 -5.68 25.32
N ASN A 344 -16.33 -6.68 25.87
CA ASN A 344 -15.07 -7.16 25.33
C ASN A 344 -15.32 -8.32 24.35
N THR A 345 -15.44 -8.01 23.07
CA THR A 345 -15.55 -9.01 22.00
C THR A 345 -14.21 -9.68 21.76
N SER A 346 -14.20 -11.01 21.64
CA SER A 346 -12.99 -11.77 21.29
C SER A 346 -12.66 -11.71 19.80
N LYS A 347 -13.55 -11.15 18.98
CA LYS A 347 -13.48 -11.22 17.51
C LYS A 347 -13.55 -9.87 16.84
N ALA A 348 -12.95 -9.79 15.66
CA ALA A 348 -13.19 -8.77 14.66
C ALA A 348 -13.15 -9.42 13.26
N PHE A 349 -13.57 -8.69 12.22
CA PHE A 349 -13.69 -9.27 10.87
C PHE A 349 -12.97 -8.46 9.79
N ILE A 350 -12.55 -9.14 8.74
CA ILE A 350 -12.03 -8.53 7.51
C ILE A 350 -12.90 -8.95 6.34
N LEU A 351 -13.33 -7.99 5.53
CA LEU A 351 -13.99 -8.22 4.25
C LEU A 351 -12.98 -8.00 3.12
N GLY A 352 -12.71 -9.05 2.34
CA GLY A 352 -11.83 -8.97 1.17
C GLY A 352 -12.60 -8.88 -0.14
N ASN A 353 -11.90 -8.57 -1.23
CA ASN A 353 -12.49 -8.56 -2.57
C ASN A 353 -12.77 -9.98 -3.13
N SER A 354 -12.14 -10.99 -2.54
CA SER A 354 -12.18 -12.39 -2.92
C SER A 354 -11.53 -13.22 -1.81
N TRP A 355 -11.64 -14.55 -1.87
CA TRP A 355 -10.91 -15.42 -0.95
C TRP A 355 -10.43 -16.71 -1.59
N LYS A 356 -9.44 -17.34 -0.95
CA LYS A 356 -9.02 -18.71 -1.23
C LYS A 356 -8.61 -19.47 0.03
N MET A 357 -8.79 -20.78 0.00
CA MET A 357 -8.33 -21.73 1.00
C MET A 357 -7.67 -22.91 0.29
N GLU A 358 -6.50 -23.30 0.77
CA GLU A 358 -5.77 -24.46 0.25
C GLU A 358 -5.49 -25.44 1.39
N ARG A 359 -5.78 -26.72 1.19
CA ARG A 359 -5.45 -27.79 2.14
C ARG A 359 -4.92 -29.01 1.42
N THR A 360 -4.23 -29.88 2.15
CA THR A 360 -3.76 -31.16 1.62
C THR A 360 -4.58 -32.28 2.25
N GLU A 361 -5.28 -33.05 1.42
CA GLU A 361 -6.02 -34.24 1.83
C GLU A 361 -5.49 -35.42 1.02
N SER A 362 -5.11 -36.51 1.69
CA SER A 362 -4.61 -37.73 1.02
C SER A 362 -3.47 -37.45 0.00
N LYS A 363 -2.52 -36.57 0.37
CA LYS A 363 -1.41 -36.09 -0.48
C LYS A 363 -1.83 -35.32 -1.74
N LYS A 364 -3.12 -34.98 -1.90
CA LYS A 364 -3.62 -34.13 -2.99
C LYS A 364 -3.91 -32.74 -2.44
N LYS A 365 -3.56 -31.71 -3.21
CA LYS A 365 -3.91 -30.33 -2.90
C LYS A 365 -5.34 -30.07 -3.35
N ILE A 366 -6.17 -29.60 -2.42
CA ILE A 366 -7.53 -29.13 -2.67
C ILE A 366 -7.52 -27.61 -2.49
N SER A 367 -8.13 -26.89 -3.44
CA SER A 367 -8.25 -25.44 -3.42
C SER A 367 -9.71 -25.05 -3.57
N GLU A 368 -10.19 -24.23 -2.64
CA GLU A 368 -11.50 -23.59 -2.69
C GLU A 368 -11.30 -22.07 -2.78
N SER A 369 -12.15 -21.37 -3.52
CA SER A 369 -12.04 -19.93 -3.69
C SER A 369 -13.34 -19.31 -4.20
N SER A 370 -13.57 -18.04 -3.88
CA SER A 370 -14.60 -17.20 -4.51
C SER A 370 -14.02 -15.85 -4.89
N TYR A 371 -14.55 -15.27 -5.97
CA TYR A 371 -14.26 -13.89 -6.41
C TYR A 371 -15.36 -12.91 -6.01
N ASP A 372 -16.38 -13.37 -5.27
CA ASP A 372 -17.43 -12.54 -4.73
C ASP A 372 -17.08 -12.12 -3.29
N PHE A 373 -17.02 -10.82 -3.05
CA PHE A 373 -16.76 -10.27 -1.72
C PHE A 373 -17.91 -10.57 -0.75
N SER A 374 -19.15 -10.69 -1.24
CA SER A 374 -20.33 -10.95 -0.41
C SER A 374 -20.43 -12.39 0.10
N ASN A 375 -19.49 -13.26 -0.28
CA ASN A 375 -19.53 -14.66 0.12
C ASN A 375 -19.04 -14.88 1.56
N LYS A 376 -17.96 -14.19 2.00
CA LYS A 376 -17.29 -14.53 3.26
C LYS A 376 -16.41 -13.43 3.88
N LEU A 377 -16.41 -13.37 5.21
CA LEU A 377 -15.54 -12.60 6.11
C LEU A 377 -14.42 -13.48 6.67
N GLY A 378 -13.23 -12.91 6.80
CA GLY A 378 -12.16 -13.49 7.60
C GLY A 378 -12.32 -13.11 9.07
N THR A 379 -12.33 -14.08 9.98
CA THR A 379 -12.38 -13.82 11.42
C THR A 379 -10.98 -13.63 11.98
N ILE A 380 -10.80 -12.59 12.80
CA ILE A 380 -9.66 -12.42 13.69
C ILE A 380 -10.11 -12.82 15.08
N ASP A 381 -9.46 -13.82 15.68
CA ASP A 381 -9.81 -14.37 16.99
C ASP A 381 -8.74 -14.02 18.02
N PHE A 382 -8.94 -12.94 18.75
CA PHE A 382 -8.00 -12.42 19.75
C PHE A 382 -7.87 -13.29 21.01
N GLN A 383 -8.67 -14.35 21.15
CA GLN A 383 -8.65 -15.21 22.33
C GLN A 383 -7.89 -16.52 22.09
N THR A 384 -7.95 -17.08 20.87
CA THR A 384 -7.35 -18.41 20.62
C THR A 384 -6.35 -18.44 19.48
N LYS A 385 -6.74 -18.06 18.25
CA LYS A 385 -5.89 -18.22 17.05
C LYS A 385 -4.97 -17.05 16.80
N ASP A 386 -5.38 -15.86 17.21
CA ASP A 386 -4.70 -14.58 17.03
C ASP A 386 -4.44 -13.88 18.38
N ASP A 387 -4.31 -14.64 19.47
CA ASP A 387 -4.03 -14.15 20.82
C ASP A 387 -2.74 -13.32 20.92
N TYR A 388 -1.69 -13.71 20.17
CA TYR A 388 -0.43 -12.96 20.07
C TYR A 388 -0.64 -11.50 19.64
N VAL A 389 -1.70 -11.19 18.88
CA VAL A 389 -2.00 -9.83 18.41
C VAL A 389 -2.21 -8.89 19.59
N THR A 390 -2.82 -9.37 20.67
CA THR A 390 -3.07 -8.55 21.86
C THR A 390 -1.77 -8.01 22.46
N THR A 391 -0.75 -8.86 22.59
CA THR A 391 0.55 -8.49 23.16
C THR A 391 1.34 -7.63 22.18
N GLU A 392 1.44 -8.05 20.92
CA GLU A 392 2.28 -7.35 19.95
C GLU A 392 1.70 -6.00 19.50
N ALA A 393 0.37 -5.86 19.45
CA ALA A 393 -0.26 -4.58 19.13
C ALA A 393 -0.14 -3.57 20.29
N ASN A 394 -0.18 -4.03 21.54
CA ASN A 394 0.12 -3.16 22.68
C ASN A 394 1.59 -2.72 22.68
N ASP A 395 2.54 -3.64 22.43
CA ASP A 395 3.97 -3.29 22.24
C ASP A 395 4.16 -2.29 21.06
N ALA A 396 3.33 -2.37 20.01
CA ALA A 396 3.32 -1.36 18.93
C ALA A 396 2.81 0.00 19.40
N ILE A 397 1.77 0.05 20.24
CA ILE A 397 1.24 1.30 20.81
C ILE A 397 2.27 1.94 21.75
N ASP A 398 2.89 1.14 22.62
CA ASP A 398 3.91 1.59 23.57
C ASP A 398 5.12 2.16 22.83
N TRP A 399 5.62 1.46 21.81
CA TRP A 399 6.67 1.97 20.92
C TRP A 399 6.33 3.35 20.35
N LEU A 400 5.10 3.55 19.87
CA LEU A 400 4.70 4.82 19.27
C LEU A 400 4.57 5.94 20.31
N HIS A 401 4.15 5.62 21.54
CA HIS A 401 4.13 6.56 22.66
C HIS A 401 5.54 6.96 23.10
N GLU A 402 6.45 6.00 23.23
CA GLU A 402 7.87 6.24 23.54
C GLU A 402 8.54 7.08 22.44
N LEU A 403 8.32 6.71 21.17
CA LEU A 403 8.85 7.44 20.04
C LEU A 403 8.39 8.90 20.05
N LYS A 404 7.12 9.17 20.33
CA LYS A 404 6.58 10.53 20.46
C LYS A 404 7.19 11.33 21.61
N GLN A 405 7.63 10.67 22.67
CA GLN A 405 8.24 11.31 23.85
C GLN A 405 9.77 11.44 23.77
N SER A 406 10.43 10.59 22.98
CA SER A 406 11.89 10.59 22.84
C SER A 406 12.46 11.92 22.35
N THR A 407 13.67 12.30 22.76
CA THR A 407 14.29 13.57 22.33
C THR A 407 15.72 13.41 21.83
N ASP A 408 16.33 12.27 22.14
CA ASP A 408 17.76 11.99 22.02
C ASP A 408 18.05 10.73 21.18
N TRP A 409 17.02 10.12 20.57
CA TRP A 409 17.20 8.93 19.74
C TRP A 409 17.94 9.24 18.43
N THR A 410 18.79 8.30 18.02
CA THR A 410 19.62 8.40 16.81
C THR A 410 19.44 7.17 15.93
N HIS A 411 19.58 7.31 14.60
CA HIS A 411 19.69 6.17 13.67
C HIS A 411 21.12 5.92 13.19
N LYS A 412 22.06 6.81 13.54
CA LYS A 412 23.46 6.76 13.13
C LYS A 412 24.40 6.97 14.34
N PRO A 413 24.84 5.90 15.02
CA PRO A 413 24.24 4.55 14.98
C PRO A 413 22.84 4.53 15.63
N PRO A 414 22.04 3.47 15.43
CA PRO A 414 20.76 3.30 16.11
C PRO A 414 20.93 3.29 17.64
N SER A 415 20.28 4.21 18.35
CA SER A 415 20.27 4.24 19.82
C SER A 415 19.33 3.19 20.44
N ASN A 416 18.42 2.63 19.63
CA ASN A 416 17.42 1.65 20.03
C ASN A 416 17.35 0.52 18.99
N ILE A 417 17.14 -0.72 19.44
CA ILE A 417 17.02 -1.90 18.58
C ILE A 417 15.89 -1.77 17.54
N ASN A 418 14.82 -1.06 17.88
CA ASN A 418 13.66 -0.80 17.01
C ASN A 418 14.00 0.16 15.85
N ILE A 419 15.12 0.87 15.89
CA ILE A 419 15.56 1.80 14.84
C ILE A 419 16.44 1.09 13.79
N TYR A 420 16.89 -0.15 14.04
CA TYR A 420 17.65 -0.90 13.06
C TYR A 420 16.78 -1.28 11.84
N PRO A 421 17.31 -1.17 10.61
CA PRO A 421 16.56 -1.43 9.39
C PRO A 421 16.17 -2.91 9.26
N ASN A 422 15.02 -3.22 8.69
CA ASN A 422 14.64 -4.59 8.31
C ASN A 422 14.65 -4.76 6.79
N MET A 423 15.70 -5.37 6.23
CA MET A 423 15.84 -5.55 4.79
C MET A 423 14.99 -6.69 4.22
N LYS A 424 14.24 -7.41 5.06
CA LYS A 424 13.25 -8.41 4.64
C LYS A 424 11.87 -7.81 4.38
N ASN A 425 11.57 -6.64 4.95
CA ASN A 425 10.40 -5.89 4.53
C ASN A 425 10.64 -5.29 3.13
N ARG A 426 9.62 -5.36 2.28
CA ARG A 426 9.57 -4.72 0.95
C ARG A 426 8.52 -3.61 0.88
N SER A 427 7.68 -3.47 1.91
CA SER A 427 6.68 -2.42 2.03
C SER A 427 7.28 -1.23 2.79
N ASP A 428 8.21 -0.54 2.14
CA ASP A 428 9.09 0.44 2.79
C ASP A 428 8.59 1.90 2.64
N GLU A 429 7.43 2.16 2.03
CA GLU A 429 6.82 3.50 1.89
C GLU A 429 7.76 4.62 1.39
N GLY A 430 8.71 4.27 0.51
CA GLY A 430 9.72 5.21 -0.01
C GLY A 430 10.97 5.38 0.86
N TYR A 431 11.13 4.57 1.91
CA TYR A 431 12.32 4.54 2.78
C TYR A 431 13.37 3.50 2.35
N ARG A 432 13.22 2.88 1.18
CA ARG A 432 14.11 1.78 0.75
C ARG A 432 15.58 2.20 0.70
N GLU A 433 15.86 3.37 0.13
CA GLU A 433 17.23 3.87 -0.04
C GLU A 433 17.94 4.08 1.30
N ILE A 434 17.31 4.83 2.20
CA ILE A 434 17.89 5.07 3.53
C ILE A 434 18.01 3.79 4.35
N LYS A 435 17.05 2.87 4.26
CA LYS A 435 17.15 1.56 4.92
C LYS A 435 18.33 0.76 4.39
N GLN A 436 18.51 0.73 3.07
CA GLN A 436 19.65 0.05 2.44
C GLN A 436 20.97 0.66 2.90
N LYS A 437 21.10 1.99 2.84
CA LYS A 437 22.30 2.70 3.30
C LYS A 437 22.58 2.44 4.79
N SER A 438 21.55 2.51 5.64
CA SER A 438 21.67 2.20 7.07
C SER A 438 22.14 0.76 7.30
N ALA A 439 21.55 -0.21 6.59
CA ALA A 439 21.91 -1.62 6.72
C ALA A 439 23.35 -1.89 6.25
N ASP A 440 23.79 -1.24 5.17
CA ASP A 440 25.15 -1.39 4.63
C ASP A 440 26.19 -0.83 5.62
N GLU A 441 25.97 0.38 6.15
CA GLU A 441 26.87 1.01 7.14
C GLU A 441 26.94 0.22 8.46
N LEU A 442 25.80 -0.35 8.89
CA LEU A 442 25.72 -1.18 10.09
C LEU A 442 26.22 -2.61 9.86
N LYS A 443 26.46 -3.01 8.60
CA LYS A 443 26.64 -4.41 8.22
C LYS A 443 25.56 -5.30 8.87
N ASP A 444 24.31 -4.86 8.72
CA ASP A 444 23.16 -5.46 9.37
C ASP A 444 22.89 -6.87 8.84
N LEU A 445 22.55 -7.79 9.75
CA LEU A 445 22.34 -9.20 9.42
C LEU A 445 21.18 -9.40 8.44
N THR A 446 20.18 -8.52 8.41
CA THR A 446 19.01 -8.65 7.52
C THR A 446 19.36 -8.47 6.05
N LEU A 447 20.56 -7.99 5.70
CA LEU A 447 21.08 -8.00 4.34
C LEU A 447 21.23 -9.43 3.78
N ILE A 448 21.59 -10.39 4.64
CA ILE A 448 21.85 -11.78 4.24
C ILE A 448 20.53 -12.50 4.01
N ALA A 449 20.41 -13.21 2.89
CA ALA A 449 19.24 -14.04 2.61
C ALA A 449 18.88 -14.96 3.80
N HIS A 450 17.58 -15.14 4.05
CA HIS A 450 17.02 -15.89 5.19
C HIS A 450 17.19 -15.28 6.59
N LEU A 451 18.07 -14.30 6.81
CA LEU A 451 18.22 -13.67 8.14
C LEU A 451 17.19 -12.57 8.39
N THR A 452 16.47 -12.67 9.51
CA THR A 452 15.38 -11.76 9.89
C THR A 452 15.76 -10.91 11.12
N PRO A 453 14.97 -9.91 11.52
CA PRO A 453 15.20 -9.18 12.77
C PRO A 453 15.33 -10.08 14.01
N GLU A 454 14.63 -11.21 14.05
CA GLU A 454 14.72 -12.19 15.14
C GLU A 454 16.13 -12.82 15.20
N HIS A 455 16.69 -13.19 14.06
CA HIS A 455 18.07 -13.70 13.97
C HIS A 455 19.09 -12.64 14.41
N ARG A 456 18.88 -11.38 14.02
CA ARG A 456 19.69 -10.24 14.50
C ARG A 456 19.64 -10.12 16.03
N GLN A 457 18.46 -10.23 16.64
CA GLN A 457 18.34 -10.17 18.09
C GLN A 457 19.09 -11.32 18.77
N THR A 458 19.03 -12.53 18.21
CA THR A 458 19.80 -13.68 18.72
C THR A 458 21.31 -13.41 18.69
N ALA A 459 21.85 -12.90 17.58
CA ALA A 459 23.25 -12.50 17.49
C ALA A 459 23.61 -11.39 18.51
N PHE A 460 22.74 -10.39 18.66
CA PHE A 460 22.96 -9.26 19.54
C PHE A 460 23.06 -9.68 21.01
N ARG A 461 22.30 -10.70 21.44
CA ARG A 461 22.32 -11.25 22.80
C ARG A 461 23.67 -11.89 23.16
N VAL A 462 24.42 -12.38 22.18
CA VAL A 462 25.76 -12.96 22.37
C VAL A 462 26.89 -11.96 22.02
N GLY A 463 26.56 -10.68 21.89
CA GLY A 463 27.53 -9.60 21.64
C GLY A 463 27.95 -9.42 20.19
N ILE A 464 27.35 -10.14 19.24
CA ILE A 464 27.65 -10.04 17.81
C ILE A 464 26.74 -8.97 17.18
N LYS A 465 27.30 -7.95 16.56
CA LYS A 465 26.54 -6.80 16.00
C LYS A 465 26.52 -6.70 14.48
N THR A 466 27.49 -7.30 13.80
CA THR A 466 27.65 -7.19 12.35
C THR A 466 27.67 -8.58 11.70
N TRP A 467 27.29 -8.66 10.43
CA TRP A 467 27.30 -9.93 9.73
C TRP A 467 28.72 -10.44 9.46
N ASP A 468 29.72 -9.56 9.42
CA ASP A 468 31.12 -9.92 9.15
C ASP A 468 31.90 -10.32 10.40
N ASP A 469 31.27 -10.33 11.58
CA ASP A 469 31.88 -10.84 12.81
C ASP A 469 32.33 -12.30 12.62
N PRO A 470 33.60 -12.64 12.88
CA PRO A 470 34.15 -13.98 12.63
C PRO A 470 33.49 -15.08 13.46
N LYS A 471 32.85 -14.74 14.59
CA LYS A 471 32.15 -15.72 15.44
C LYS A 471 30.77 -16.06 14.89
N LEU A 472 30.13 -15.18 14.14
CA LEU A 472 28.76 -15.37 13.67
C LEU A 472 28.67 -16.56 12.71
N ASN A 473 27.75 -17.49 12.98
CA ASN A 473 27.49 -18.67 12.15
C ASN A 473 26.02 -19.11 12.32
N SER A 474 25.58 -20.03 11.48
CA SER A 474 24.23 -20.59 11.47
C SER A 474 23.81 -21.18 12.83
N THR A 475 24.74 -21.84 13.55
CA THR A 475 24.46 -22.45 14.86
C THR A 475 24.12 -21.39 15.91
N ILE A 476 24.89 -20.29 15.98
CA ILE A 476 24.58 -19.15 16.85
C ILE A 476 23.20 -18.56 16.53
N LEU A 477 22.84 -18.52 15.25
CA LEU A 477 21.57 -17.99 14.78
C LEU A 477 20.39 -18.97 14.97
N GLY A 478 20.63 -20.21 15.40
CA GLY A 478 19.61 -21.24 15.54
C GLY A 478 19.12 -21.80 14.19
N LEU A 479 19.92 -21.67 13.13
CA LEU A 479 19.63 -22.16 11.79
C LEU A 479 20.20 -23.56 11.57
N ASN A 480 19.40 -24.45 10.98
CA ASN A 480 19.74 -25.85 10.74
C ASN A 480 19.59 -26.25 9.26
N GLY A 481 20.21 -27.36 8.88
CA GLY A 481 20.10 -27.98 7.55
C GLY A 481 20.56 -27.06 6.42
N LYS A 482 19.93 -27.20 5.24
CA LYS A 482 20.30 -26.46 4.02
C LYS A 482 20.31 -24.94 4.18
N ILE A 483 19.45 -24.38 5.02
CA ILE A 483 19.41 -22.92 5.26
C ILE A 483 20.65 -22.49 6.06
N GLY A 484 21.07 -23.28 7.05
CA GLY A 484 22.29 -23.02 7.82
C GLY A 484 23.54 -23.08 6.92
N GLU A 485 23.67 -24.15 6.13
CA GLU A 485 24.77 -24.32 5.16
C GLU A 485 24.85 -23.16 4.17
N TYR A 486 23.70 -22.71 3.68
CA TYR A 486 23.58 -21.59 2.74
C TYR A 486 24.05 -20.28 3.38
N VAL A 487 23.59 -19.98 4.60
CA VAL A 487 23.99 -18.77 5.33
C VAL A 487 25.49 -18.79 5.62
N ASP A 488 26.01 -19.91 6.12
CA ASP A 488 27.45 -20.05 6.41
C ASP A 488 28.29 -19.92 5.14
N SER A 489 27.82 -20.43 4.00
CA SER A 489 28.50 -20.23 2.71
C SER A 489 28.60 -18.76 2.32
N ILE A 490 27.53 -17.98 2.53
CA ILE A 490 27.56 -16.52 2.30
C ILE A 490 28.54 -15.84 3.25
N LEU A 491 28.47 -16.16 4.55
CA LEU A 491 29.34 -15.59 5.57
C LEU A 491 30.82 -15.88 5.26
N ASN A 492 31.16 -17.15 4.99
CA ASN A 492 32.52 -17.58 4.70
C ASN A 492 33.08 -16.90 3.44
N ALA A 493 32.30 -16.86 2.34
CA ALA A 493 32.74 -16.22 1.10
C ALA A 493 33.02 -14.72 1.26
N ASN A 494 32.23 -14.02 2.08
CA ASN A 494 32.36 -12.59 2.28
C ASN A 494 33.40 -12.20 3.35
N ARG A 495 33.76 -13.11 4.25
CA ARG A 495 34.83 -12.93 5.25
C ARG A 495 36.19 -13.44 4.77
N ASP A 496 36.21 -14.25 3.73
CA ASP A 496 37.43 -14.76 3.13
C ASP A 496 38.39 -13.61 2.78
N THR A 497 39.66 -13.75 3.13
CA THR A 497 40.70 -12.73 2.88
C THR A 497 41.54 -13.03 1.64
N THR A 498 41.29 -14.15 0.96
CA THR A 498 42.03 -14.55 -0.25
C THR A 498 41.56 -13.77 -1.48
N THR A 499 42.26 -13.98 -2.60
CA THR A 499 41.91 -13.44 -3.91
C THR A 499 40.74 -14.18 -4.57
N LYS A 500 40.26 -15.29 -3.99
CA LYS A 500 39.13 -16.06 -4.51
C LYS A 500 37.87 -15.20 -4.57
N LYS A 501 37.20 -15.21 -5.72
CA LYS A 501 36.02 -14.36 -6.00
C LYS A 501 34.71 -15.13 -6.05
N ILE A 502 34.78 -16.42 -6.36
CA ILE A 502 33.62 -17.32 -6.48
C ILE A 502 33.88 -18.53 -5.61
N PHE A 503 32.90 -18.85 -4.77
CA PHE A 503 32.86 -20.00 -3.88
C PHE A 503 31.71 -20.89 -4.31
N PHE A 504 31.86 -22.20 -4.18
CA PHE A 504 30.84 -23.19 -4.53
C PHE A 504 31.20 -24.49 -3.83
N ASN A 505 30.21 -25.37 -3.64
CA ASN A 505 30.44 -26.69 -3.06
C ASN A 505 30.99 -27.66 -4.11
N SER A 506 30.25 -27.83 -5.20
CA SER A 506 30.64 -28.62 -6.37
C SER A 506 30.01 -28.02 -7.61
N LEU A 507 30.65 -28.21 -8.77
CA LEU A 507 30.05 -27.94 -10.08
C LEU A 507 30.14 -29.23 -10.88
N ASP A 508 29.00 -29.78 -11.29
CA ASP A 508 28.98 -30.93 -12.19
C ASP A 508 29.32 -30.44 -13.61
N LYS A 509 30.58 -30.62 -14.02
CA LYS A 509 31.04 -30.25 -15.37
C LYS A 509 30.47 -31.14 -16.48
N THR A 510 29.74 -32.19 -16.12
CA THR A 510 29.01 -33.02 -17.08
C THR A 510 27.58 -32.52 -17.34
N ASP A 511 27.13 -31.49 -16.61
CA ASP A 511 25.91 -30.76 -16.91
C ASP A 511 26.06 -30.06 -18.28
N ILE A 512 25.58 -30.75 -19.33
CA ILE A 512 25.72 -30.31 -20.71
C ILE A 512 24.93 -29.03 -20.96
N ASP A 513 23.86 -28.79 -20.21
CA ASP A 513 23.09 -27.56 -20.34
C ASP A 513 23.98 -26.40 -19.87
N ILE A 514 24.68 -26.52 -18.75
CA ILE A 514 25.58 -25.44 -18.31
C ILE A 514 26.86 -25.34 -19.13
N PHE A 515 27.51 -26.45 -19.49
CA PHE A 515 28.91 -26.41 -19.98
C PHE A 515 29.08 -26.60 -21.50
N ASP A 516 28.03 -26.88 -22.27
CA ASP A 516 28.08 -26.87 -23.73
C ASP A 516 27.86 -25.45 -24.27
N ASP A 517 28.96 -24.75 -24.57
CA ASP A 517 28.93 -23.40 -25.16
C ASP A 517 28.89 -23.37 -26.69
N THR A 518 28.71 -24.54 -27.33
CA THR A 518 28.61 -24.65 -28.79
C THR A 518 27.20 -24.43 -29.31
N ARG A 519 26.21 -24.41 -28.41
CA ARG A 519 24.80 -24.25 -28.75
C ARG A 519 24.37 -22.78 -28.77
N LEU A 520 23.37 -22.48 -29.61
CA LEU A 520 22.60 -21.26 -29.51
C LEU A 520 21.73 -21.36 -28.26
N GLU A 521 21.82 -20.32 -27.44
CA GLU A 521 21.16 -20.20 -26.15
C GLU A 521 20.38 -18.90 -26.09
N TYR A 522 19.20 -18.96 -25.49
CA TYR A 522 18.36 -17.80 -25.25
C TYR A 522 18.36 -17.44 -23.76
N PHE A 523 18.40 -16.15 -23.47
CA PHE A 523 18.31 -15.58 -22.13
C PHE A 523 17.05 -14.71 -22.10
N ILE A 524 16.13 -15.03 -21.20
CA ILE A 524 14.77 -14.50 -21.27
C ILE A 524 14.35 -13.91 -19.92
N ASP A 525 13.73 -12.73 -19.96
CA ASP A 525 13.24 -12.03 -18.77
C ASP A 525 11.93 -11.31 -19.06
N TYR A 526 10.99 -11.32 -18.11
CA TYR A 526 9.63 -10.80 -18.27
C TYR A 526 9.34 -9.67 -17.30
N GLU A 527 8.61 -8.66 -17.79
CA GLU A 527 7.99 -7.68 -16.91
C GLU A 527 6.48 -7.81 -16.89
N THR A 528 5.91 -7.60 -15.70
CA THR A 528 4.49 -7.85 -15.45
C THR A 528 3.78 -6.70 -14.77
N ILE A 529 2.47 -6.57 -15.03
CA ILE A 529 1.58 -5.62 -14.38
C ILE A 529 0.34 -6.36 -13.86
N TYR A 530 -0.06 -6.07 -12.63
CA TYR A 530 -1.32 -6.56 -12.09
C TYR A 530 -2.43 -5.55 -12.35
N PHE A 531 -3.45 -5.96 -13.10
CA PHE A 531 -4.61 -5.13 -13.42
C PHE A 531 -5.87 -5.99 -13.61
N ASN A 532 -7.04 -5.50 -13.14
CA ASN A 532 -8.32 -6.22 -13.20
C ASN A 532 -8.24 -7.67 -12.71
N ASN A 533 -7.64 -7.87 -11.53
CA ASN A 533 -7.46 -9.17 -10.89
C ASN A 533 -6.61 -10.20 -11.68
N LYS A 534 -5.88 -9.77 -12.71
CA LYS A 534 -5.00 -10.60 -13.53
C LYS A 534 -3.58 -10.01 -13.55
N VAL A 535 -2.58 -10.90 -13.57
CA VAL A 535 -1.19 -10.53 -13.90
C VAL A 535 -1.05 -10.62 -15.41
N TRP A 536 -0.69 -9.52 -16.05
CA TRP A 536 -0.41 -9.42 -17.48
C TRP A 536 1.10 -9.36 -17.70
N VAL A 537 1.60 -10.13 -18.65
CA VAL A 537 2.97 -9.94 -19.14
C VAL A 537 2.94 -8.84 -20.18
N TYR A 538 3.61 -7.71 -19.92
CA TYR A 538 3.58 -6.57 -20.84
C TYR A 538 4.86 -6.40 -21.64
N MET A 539 5.96 -7.05 -21.21
CA MET A 539 7.25 -7.00 -21.88
C MET A 539 7.93 -8.37 -21.80
N LEU A 540 8.46 -8.84 -22.92
CA LEU A 540 9.29 -10.03 -23.05
C LEU A 540 10.64 -9.62 -23.63
N GLY A 541 11.72 -9.81 -22.88
CA GLY A 541 13.09 -9.68 -23.37
C GLY A 541 13.65 -11.01 -23.81
N LEU A 542 14.31 -11.05 -24.96
CA LEU A 542 15.03 -12.21 -25.44
C LEU A 542 16.42 -11.78 -25.92
N GLY A 543 17.45 -12.20 -25.20
CA GLY A 543 18.85 -12.05 -25.59
C GLY A 543 19.44 -13.37 -26.07
N TYR A 544 20.38 -13.30 -27.01
CA TYR A 544 21.21 -14.45 -27.39
C TYR A 544 22.57 -13.98 -27.89
N ASN A 545 23.54 -14.89 -27.88
CA ASN A 545 24.86 -14.64 -28.43
C ASN A 545 25.15 -15.64 -29.55
N TYR A 546 25.63 -15.13 -30.69
CA TYR A 546 26.11 -15.96 -31.78
C TYR A 546 27.42 -15.37 -32.29
N ASN A 547 28.47 -16.19 -32.43
CA ASN A 547 29.80 -15.75 -32.86
C ASN A 547 30.35 -14.52 -32.07
N ASN A 548 30.16 -14.51 -30.74
CA ASN A 548 30.54 -13.40 -29.85
C ASN A 548 29.77 -12.09 -30.06
N GLU A 549 28.73 -12.06 -30.89
CA GLU A 549 27.84 -10.92 -31.07
C GLU A 549 26.58 -11.09 -30.23
N TRP A 550 26.32 -10.14 -29.33
CA TRP A 550 25.10 -10.10 -28.53
C TRP A 550 23.97 -9.48 -29.35
N THR A 551 22.85 -10.19 -29.46
CA THR A 551 21.61 -9.66 -30.04
C THR A 551 20.51 -9.69 -28.99
N TYR A 552 19.72 -8.64 -28.94
CA TYR A 552 18.57 -8.52 -28.05
C TYR A 552 17.33 -8.11 -28.83
N LYS A 553 16.20 -8.72 -28.46
CA LYS A 553 14.88 -8.41 -28.99
C LYS A 553 13.89 -8.26 -27.83
N CYS A 554 13.18 -7.15 -27.82
CA CYS A 554 12.09 -6.89 -26.90
C CYS A 554 10.74 -6.96 -27.62
N PHE A 555 9.75 -7.55 -26.97
CA PHE A 555 8.35 -7.60 -27.39
C PHE A 555 7.51 -6.88 -26.34
N ILE A 556 6.68 -5.93 -26.78
CA ILE A 556 5.84 -5.11 -25.90
C ILE A 556 4.38 -5.39 -26.24
N LEU A 557 3.56 -5.53 -25.20
CA LEU A 557 2.14 -5.78 -25.33
C LEU A 557 1.42 -4.55 -25.90
N ASP A 558 0.54 -4.74 -26.87
CA ASP A 558 -0.20 -3.63 -27.50
C ASP A 558 -1.27 -3.05 -26.55
N ASP A 559 -2.08 -3.93 -25.94
CA ASP A 559 -3.15 -3.60 -25.00
C ASP A 559 -3.34 -4.72 -23.96
N LEU A 560 -3.93 -4.40 -22.80
CA LEU A 560 -4.24 -5.39 -21.74
C LEU A 560 -5.46 -6.25 -22.10
N ASN A 561 -5.31 -7.08 -23.13
CA ASN A 561 -6.29 -8.07 -23.56
C ASN A 561 -5.62 -9.35 -24.07
N GLU A 562 -6.39 -10.44 -24.11
CA GLU A 562 -5.90 -11.77 -24.48
C GLU A 562 -5.42 -11.88 -25.94
N VAL A 563 -5.97 -11.06 -26.84
CA VAL A 563 -5.56 -11.04 -28.27
C VAL A 563 -4.15 -10.48 -28.39
N SER A 564 -3.87 -9.39 -27.68
CA SER A 564 -2.53 -8.77 -27.63
C SER A 564 -1.51 -9.69 -26.96
N GLU A 565 -1.84 -10.38 -25.86
CA GLU A 565 -0.90 -11.33 -25.23
C GLU A 565 -0.61 -12.51 -26.16
N ARG A 566 -1.64 -13.04 -26.85
CA ARG A 566 -1.48 -14.09 -27.85
C ARG A 566 -0.54 -13.65 -28.96
N LYS A 567 -0.74 -12.44 -29.49
CA LYS A 567 0.09 -11.88 -30.55
C LYS A 567 1.54 -11.74 -30.09
N MET A 568 1.78 -11.12 -28.93
CA MET A 568 3.13 -10.93 -28.38
C MET A 568 3.86 -12.27 -28.19
N TYR A 569 3.16 -13.29 -27.71
CA TYR A 569 3.70 -14.64 -27.59
C TYR A 569 4.01 -15.30 -28.94
N ASN A 570 3.10 -15.19 -29.92
CA ASN A 570 3.35 -15.72 -31.26
C ASN A 570 4.53 -15.01 -31.94
N ASP A 571 4.67 -13.70 -31.73
CA ASP A 571 5.79 -12.90 -32.23
C ASP A 571 7.14 -13.40 -31.67
N LEU A 572 7.18 -13.78 -30.38
CA LEU A 572 8.35 -14.43 -29.77
C LEU A 572 8.68 -15.77 -30.44
N LEU A 573 7.68 -16.65 -30.61
CA LEU A 573 7.89 -17.97 -31.21
C LEU A 573 8.33 -17.87 -32.67
N GLU A 574 7.72 -16.99 -33.45
CA GLU A 574 8.11 -16.79 -34.85
C GLU A 574 9.51 -16.20 -34.96
N TYR A 575 9.87 -15.24 -34.10
CA TYR A 575 11.22 -14.67 -34.07
C TYR A 575 12.29 -15.72 -33.73
N THR A 576 12.04 -16.57 -32.74
CA THR A 576 12.98 -17.65 -32.37
C THR A 576 13.10 -18.69 -33.48
N LYS A 577 11.99 -19.06 -34.14
CA LYS A 577 12.01 -19.93 -35.32
C LYS A 577 12.83 -19.35 -36.47
N GLN A 578 12.61 -18.08 -36.82
CA GLN A 578 13.38 -17.39 -37.86
C GLN A 578 14.86 -17.28 -37.51
N THR A 579 15.17 -17.03 -36.24
CA THR A 579 16.55 -16.99 -35.74
C THR A 579 17.24 -18.35 -35.83
N ASN A 580 16.55 -19.42 -35.44
CA ASN A 580 17.05 -20.79 -35.57
C ASN A 580 17.29 -21.16 -37.04
N GLN A 581 16.38 -20.78 -37.94
CA GLN A 581 16.56 -20.97 -39.38
C GLN A 581 17.77 -20.18 -39.91
N LYS A 582 17.89 -18.90 -39.53
CA LYS A 582 19.01 -18.02 -39.92
C LYS A 582 20.37 -18.62 -39.57
N TYR A 583 20.47 -19.28 -38.42
CA TYR A 583 21.73 -19.87 -37.94
C TYR A 583 21.81 -21.39 -38.11
N ASN A 584 20.94 -22.00 -38.93
CA ASN A 584 20.91 -23.43 -39.22
C ASN A 584 20.87 -24.33 -37.95
N ILE A 585 20.12 -23.90 -36.94
CA ILE A 585 19.96 -24.61 -35.68
C ILE A 585 18.99 -25.77 -35.88
N ASN A 586 19.49 -26.99 -35.72
CA ASN A 586 18.74 -28.24 -35.92
C ASN A 586 18.37 -28.97 -34.60
N TYR A 587 18.61 -28.32 -33.46
CA TYR A 587 18.22 -28.78 -32.13
C TYR A 587 17.28 -27.76 -31.48
N LYS A 588 16.71 -28.12 -30.31
CA LYS A 588 15.91 -27.19 -29.50
C LYS A 588 16.84 -26.35 -28.61
N PRO A 589 16.87 -25.01 -28.75
CA PRO A 589 17.67 -24.15 -27.89
C PRO A 589 17.17 -24.15 -26.44
N ILE A 590 18.10 -23.90 -25.52
CA ILE A 590 17.81 -23.72 -24.09
C ILE A 590 17.43 -22.26 -23.83
N TYR A 591 16.44 -22.05 -22.96
CA TYR A 591 15.98 -20.76 -22.48
C TYR A 591 16.36 -20.62 -21.01
N TYR A 592 17.42 -19.87 -20.75
CA TYR A 592 17.86 -19.53 -19.41
C TYR A 592 17.02 -18.40 -18.84
N HIS A 593 16.62 -18.60 -17.60
CA HIS A 593 15.85 -17.65 -16.83
C HIS A 593 16.35 -17.62 -15.38
N TRP A 594 15.96 -16.59 -14.63
CA TRP A 594 16.36 -16.43 -13.23
C TRP A 594 15.13 -16.54 -12.32
N THR A 595 14.92 -17.69 -11.69
CA THR A 595 13.73 -18.10 -10.92
C THR A 595 12.54 -18.54 -11.77
N GLN A 596 11.58 -19.24 -11.18
CA GLN A 596 10.44 -19.83 -11.90
C GLN A 596 9.38 -18.82 -12.39
N VAL A 597 9.63 -17.51 -12.40
CA VAL A 597 8.60 -16.51 -12.74
C VAL A 597 8.20 -16.62 -14.22
N GLU A 598 9.16 -16.69 -15.13
CA GLU A 598 8.95 -16.71 -16.58
C GLU A 598 8.25 -18.00 -17.02
N PRO A 599 8.73 -19.22 -16.65
CA PRO A 599 8.03 -20.46 -17.00
C PRO A 599 6.60 -20.50 -16.45
N ASN A 600 6.39 -20.10 -15.19
CA ASN A 600 5.05 -20.10 -14.60
C ASN A 600 4.08 -19.14 -15.29
N ASN A 601 4.57 -17.96 -15.70
CA ASN A 601 3.74 -17.00 -16.45
C ASN A 601 3.44 -17.53 -17.86
N MET A 602 4.42 -18.18 -18.50
CA MET A 602 4.24 -18.83 -19.78
C MET A 602 3.20 -19.95 -19.73
N GLU A 603 3.31 -20.85 -18.76
CA GLU A 603 2.35 -21.96 -18.58
C GLU A 603 0.92 -21.45 -18.36
N LYS A 604 0.76 -20.41 -17.53
CA LYS A 604 -0.55 -19.76 -17.32
C LYS A 604 -1.08 -19.15 -18.61
N LEU A 605 -0.24 -18.48 -19.39
CA LEU A 605 -0.62 -17.88 -20.65
C LEU A 605 -1.07 -18.94 -21.67
N VAL A 606 -0.28 -20.00 -21.84
CA VAL A 606 -0.59 -21.12 -22.73
C VAL A 606 -1.91 -21.78 -22.35
N SER A 607 -2.11 -22.03 -21.05
CA SER A 607 -3.35 -22.61 -20.53
C SER A 607 -4.56 -21.70 -20.76
N LEU A 608 -4.46 -20.43 -20.38
CA LEU A 608 -5.56 -19.45 -20.46
C LEU A 608 -5.98 -19.20 -21.92
N LEU A 609 -5.01 -19.09 -22.82
CA LEU A 609 -5.25 -18.86 -24.24
C LEU A 609 -5.49 -20.15 -25.05
N LYS A 610 -5.49 -21.33 -24.41
CA LYS A 610 -5.61 -22.64 -25.08
C LYS A 610 -4.63 -22.77 -26.26
N LEU A 611 -3.40 -22.31 -26.06
CA LEU A 611 -2.34 -22.41 -27.05
C LEU A 611 -1.78 -23.84 -27.07
N PRO A 612 -1.23 -24.30 -28.20
CA PRO A 612 -0.41 -25.50 -28.21
C PRO A 612 0.72 -25.36 -27.18
N SER A 613 1.10 -26.48 -26.55
CA SER A 613 2.30 -26.50 -25.69
C SER A 613 3.47 -25.90 -26.46
N ASN A 614 4.24 -25.01 -25.84
CA ASN A 614 5.54 -24.70 -26.38
C ASN A 614 6.48 -25.87 -26.12
N ASP A 615 7.39 -26.04 -27.06
CA ASP A 615 8.48 -27.01 -27.00
C ASP A 615 9.75 -26.37 -26.41
N ILE A 616 9.60 -25.34 -25.58
CA ILE A 616 10.69 -24.57 -24.97
C ILE A 616 11.36 -25.41 -23.87
N ILE A 617 12.70 -25.48 -23.92
CA ILE A 617 13.51 -26.09 -22.87
C ILE A 617 13.92 -25.00 -21.89
N TRP A 618 13.29 -24.97 -20.71
CA TRP A 618 13.58 -23.99 -19.66
C TRP A 618 14.73 -24.46 -18.77
N TYR A 619 15.67 -23.57 -18.44
CA TYR A 619 16.74 -23.83 -17.48
C TYR A 619 16.86 -22.71 -16.43
N ASP A 620 16.70 -23.08 -15.15
CA ASP A 620 16.68 -22.15 -14.02
C ASP A 620 18.08 -21.92 -13.44
N LEU A 621 18.72 -20.82 -13.84
CA LEU A 621 20.06 -20.45 -13.34
C LEU A 621 20.05 -20.12 -11.84
N TYR A 622 18.94 -19.59 -11.30
CA TYR A 622 18.84 -19.31 -9.87
C TYR A 622 18.86 -20.60 -9.05
N LYS A 623 18.11 -21.61 -9.50
CA LYS A 623 18.12 -22.94 -8.89
C LYS A 623 19.51 -23.57 -8.97
N TYR A 624 20.16 -23.52 -10.12
CA TYR A 624 21.53 -24.01 -10.29
C TYR A 624 22.50 -23.37 -9.30
N PHE A 625 22.46 -22.04 -9.14
CA PHE A 625 23.28 -21.31 -8.18
C PHE A 625 23.01 -21.74 -6.73
N LYS A 626 21.75 -21.93 -6.36
CA LYS A 626 21.37 -22.37 -5.01
C LYS A 626 21.79 -23.80 -4.71
N ASP A 627 21.54 -24.72 -5.61
CA ASP A 627 21.81 -26.15 -5.40
C ASP A 627 23.32 -26.43 -5.31
N ASN A 628 24.14 -25.64 -6.02
CA ASN A 628 25.60 -25.75 -6.00
C ASN A 628 26.28 -24.79 -5.01
N LEU A 629 25.51 -24.01 -4.23
CA LEU A 629 25.99 -22.99 -3.29
C LEU A 629 27.00 -22.02 -3.91
N ILE A 630 26.74 -21.56 -5.14
CA ILE A 630 27.62 -20.65 -5.86
C ILE A 630 27.50 -19.25 -5.24
N ILE A 631 28.48 -18.82 -4.45
CA ILE A 631 28.54 -17.50 -3.83
C ILE A 631 29.60 -16.66 -4.52
N VAL A 632 29.22 -15.46 -4.96
CA VAL A 632 30.16 -14.44 -5.43
C VAL A 632 30.51 -13.53 -4.26
N LYS A 633 31.80 -13.32 -4.00
CA LYS A 633 32.28 -12.43 -2.93
C LYS A 633 31.68 -11.04 -3.08
N GLY A 634 31.06 -10.50 -2.04
CA GLY A 634 30.28 -9.25 -2.06
C GLY A 634 28.76 -9.46 -2.20
N ALA A 635 28.29 -10.62 -2.65
CA ALA A 635 26.87 -10.93 -2.70
C ALA A 635 26.40 -11.49 -1.35
N LEU A 636 25.30 -10.93 -0.83
CA LEU A 636 24.65 -11.35 0.42
C LEU A 636 23.35 -12.14 0.17
N ASN A 637 22.97 -12.35 -1.10
CA ASN A 637 21.86 -13.18 -1.53
C ASN A 637 22.03 -13.55 -3.03
N HIS A 638 21.17 -14.44 -3.54
CA HIS A 638 21.16 -14.89 -4.96
C HIS A 638 20.17 -14.15 -5.86
N SER A 639 19.77 -12.92 -5.53
CA SER A 639 19.06 -12.13 -6.55
C SER A 639 19.99 -11.86 -7.73
N LEU A 640 19.45 -11.81 -8.96
CA LEU A 640 20.23 -11.51 -10.17
C LEU A 640 21.05 -10.23 -9.99
N LYS A 641 20.41 -9.20 -9.42
CA LYS A 641 21.05 -7.91 -9.08
C LYS A 641 22.21 -8.05 -8.09
N SER A 642 22.06 -8.84 -7.03
CA SER A 642 23.13 -9.05 -6.05
C SER A 642 24.31 -9.82 -6.65
N ILE A 643 24.06 -10.85 -7.45
CA ILE A 643 25.11 -11.64 -8.10
C ILE A 643 25.80 -10.80 -9.20
N GLY A 644 25.03 -10.14 -10.05
CA GLY A 644 25.52 -9.27 -11.12
C GLY A 644 26.38 -8.12 -10.59
N LYS A 645 25.93 -7.38 -9.56
CA LYS A 645 26.74 -6.33 -8.91
C LYS A 645 28.05 -6.91 -8.34
N ALA A 646 27.97 -7.99 -7.58
CA ALA A 646 29.16 -8.60 -7.00
C ALA A 646 30.15 -9.07 -8.09
N MET A 647 29.67 -9.65 -9.20
CA MET A 647 30.55 -10.02 -10.32
C MET A 647 31.18 -8.80 -11.00
N PHE A 648 30.41 -7.72 -11.19
CA PHE A 648 30.92 -6.46 -11.74
C PHE A 648 31.99 -5.83 -10.83
N ASP A 649 31.71 -5.72 -9.53
CA ASP A 649 32.63 -5.16 -8.53
C ASP A 649 33.94 -5.95 -8.43
N ASN A 650 33.87 -7.27 -8.65
CA ASN A 650 35.04 -8.14 -8.74
C ASN A 650 35.68 -8.21 -10.14
N LYS A 651 35.21 -7.40 -11.09
CA LYS A 651 35.72 -7.31 -12.48
C LYS A 651 35.61 -8.63 -13.25
N LEU A 652 34.66 -9.48 -12.89
CA LEU A 652 34.36 -10.75 -13.57
C LEU A 652 33.49 -10.54 -14.82
N ILE A 653 32.63 -9.52 -14.79
CA ILE A 653 31.78 -9.10 -15.92
C ILE A 653 31.92 -7.60 -16.14
N LYS A 654 31.51 -7.13 -17.32
CA LYS A 654 31.49 -5.69 -17.67
C LYS A 654 30.09 -5.08 -17.65
N THR A 655 29.05 -5.92 -17.76
CA THR A 655 27.66 -5.49 -17.80
C THR A 655 27.16 -5.13 -16.40
N ILE A 656 26.47 -3.99 -16.29
CA ILE A 656 25.82 -3.54 -15.05
C ILE A 656 24.65 -2.63 -15.40
N TRP A 657 23.62 -2.59 -14.54
CA TRP A 657 22.56 -1.58 -14.63
C TRP A 657 23.15 -0.18 -14.44
N LYS A 658 23.02 0.68 -15.46
CA LYS A 658 23.49 2.07 -15.43
C LYS A 658 22.62 2.97 -14.55
N GLU A 659 21.37 2.60 -14.35
CA GLU A 659 20.37 3.35 -13.58
C GLU A 659 19.68 2.42 -12.59
N ASP A 660 19.36 2.93 -11.40
CA ASP A 660 18.56 2.18 -10.42
C ASP A 660 17.06 2.46 -10.66
N ILE A 661 16.51 1.87 -11.73
CA ILE A 661 15.11 2.04 -12.18
C ILE A 661 14.09 1.62 -11.10
N LEU A 662 14.53 0.87 -10.09
CA LEU A 662 13.74 0.47 -8.93
C LEU A 662 13.45 1.62 -7.95
N ILE A 663 14.20 2.72 -7.98
CA ILE A 663 13.99 3.86 -7.08
C ILE A 663 12.69 4.60 -7.42
N ASP A 664 12.23 4.54 -8.67
CA ASP A 664 11.02 5.23 -9.12
C ASP A 664 9.80 4.32 -9.36
N ASN A 665 9.84 3.00 -9.08
CA ASN A 665 8.78 2.06 -9.49
C ASN A 665 8.38 2.16 -10.98
N LYS A 666 9.29 2.63 -11.85
CA LYS A 666 9.02 2.86 -13.28
C LYS A 666 8.56 1.59 -14.01
N ILE A 667 9.04 0.43 -13.56
CA ILE A 667 8.61 -0.90 -14.03
C ILE A 667 7.10 -1.08 -13.90
N GLN A 668 6.45 -0.51 -12.89
CA GLN A 668 5.00 -0.62 -12.73
C GLN A 668 4.25 0.63 -13.20
N ILE A 669 4.86 1.80 -13.11
CA ILE A 669 4.23 3.08 -13.50
C ILE A 669 4.13 3.23 -15.01
N GLY A 670 5.20 2.90 -15.75
CA GLY A 670 5.21 2.95 -17.21
C GLY A 670 4.04 2.19 -17.83
N PRO A 671 3.92 0.87 -17.62
CA PRO A 671 2.80 0.09 -18.15
C PRO A 671 1.44 0.56 -17.60
N TYR A 672 1.35 1.01 -16.33
CA TYR A 672 0.09 1.55 -15.82
C TYR A 672 -0.35 2.81 -16.58
N ASN A 673 0.56 3.75 -16.79
CA ASN A 673 0.30 4.98 -17.52
C ASN A 673 -0.07 4.67 -18.97
N LYS A 674 0.61 3.72 -19.61
CA LYS A 674 0.29 3.27 -20.98
C LYS A 674 -1.09 2.63 -21.08
N TYR A 675 -1.34 1.59 -20.29
CA TYR A 675 -2.48 0.72 -20.53
C TYR A 675 -3.75 1.13 -19.79
N VAL A 676 -3.60 1.74 -18.61
CA VAL A 676 -4.71 2.14 -17.75
C VAL A 676 -5.04 3.62 -17.95
N GLN A 677 -4.04 4.51 -17.85
CA GLN A 677 -4.27 5.95 -18.04
C GLN A 677 -4.25 6.38 -19.52
N LYS A 678 -3.92 5.47 -20.44
CA LYS A 678 -3.83 5.73 -21.89
C LYS A 678 -2.91 6.91 -22.25
N LYS A 679 -1.82 7.07 -21.50
CA LYS A 679 -0.76 8.05 -21.75
C LYS A 679 0.34 7.44 -22.64
N GLU A 680 0.99 8.26 -23.44
CA GLU A 680 2.23 7.84 -24.10
C GLU A 680 3.37 7.74 -23.08
N ILE A 681 4.23 6.74 -23.29
CA ILE A 681 5.42 6.51 -22.46
C ILE A 681 6.62 6.22 -23.34
N ASP A 682 7.80 6.65 -22.88
CA ASP A 682 9.07 6.22 -23.45
C ASP A 682 9.49 4.89 -22.83
N TRP A 683 9.57 3.85 -23.65
CA TRP A 683 9.97 2.51 -23.24
C TRP A 683 11.48 2.32 -23.13
N THR A 684 12.30 3.27 -23.62
CA THR A 684 13.75 3.12 -23.78
C THR A 684 14.44 2.65 -22.49
N HIS A 685 14.13 3.27 -21.35
CA HIS A 685 14.73 2.90 -20.06
C HIS A 685 14.32 1.49 -19.61
N LEU A 686 13.06 1.09 -19.82
CA LEU A 686 12.57 -0.25 -19.45
C LEU A 686 13.15 -1.34 -20.36
N ILE A 687 13.23 -1.07 -21.67
CA ILE A 687 13.84 -1.96 -22.65
C ILE A 687 15.32 -2.20 -22.30
N ASN A 688 16.07 -1.13 -21.99
CA ASN A 688 17.47 -1.21 -21.59
C ASN A 688 17.66 -1.98 -20.26
N TYR A 689 16.75 -1.79 -19.30
CA TYR A 689 16.79 -2.53 -18.04
C TYR A 689 16.62 -4.04 -18.25
N ASN A 690 15.59 -4.43 -18.98
CA ASN A 690 15.28 -5.83 -19.28
C ASN A 690 16.34 -6.48 -20.19
N GLU A 691 16.98 -5.71 -21.09
CA GLU A 691 18.16 -6.17 -21.84
C GLU A 691 19.32 -6.50 -20.90
N VAL A 692 19.59 -5.63 -19.92
CA VAL A 692 20.67 -5.85 -18.94
C VAL A 692 20.39 -7.11 -18.12
N ASP A 693 19.14 -7.38 -17.73
CA ASP A 693 18.76 -8.61 -17.03
C ASP A 693 19.08 -9.86 -17.88
N CYS A 694 18.70 -9.85 -19.16
CA CYS A 694 19.06 -10.92 -20.11
C CYS A 694 20.59 -11.06 -20.27
N LYS A 695 21.29 -9.93 -20.44
CA LYS A 695 22.73 -9.90 -20.71
C LYS A 695 23.55 -10.37 -19.52
N ILE A 696 23.15 -10.03 -18.31
CA ILE A 696 23.84 -10.44 -17.09
C ILE A 696 23.74 -11.96 -16.90
N MET A 697 22.61 -12.59 -17.20
CA MET A 697 22.52 -14.05 -17.16
C MET A 697 23.53 -14.72 -18.11
N TYR A 698 23.68 -14.20 -19.33
CA TYR A 698 24.69 -14.67 -20.27
C TYR A 698 26.12 -14.46 -19.76
N ASP A 699 26.43 -13.26 -19.26
CA ASP A 699 27.78 -12.95 -18.74
C ASP A 699 28.11 -13.79 -17.50
N ILE A 700 27.14 -14.02 -16.60
CA ILE A 700 27.26 -14.94 -15.46
C ILE A 700 27.63 -16.34 -15.95
N LEU A 701 26.90 -16.88 -16.92
CA LEU A 701 27.12 -18.23 -17.43
C LEU A 701 28.52 -18.37 -18.04
N LYS A 702 28.99 -17.37 -18.81
CA LYS A 702 30.39 -17.34 -19.30
C LYS A 702 31.41 -17.41 -18.18
N VAL A 703 31.17 -16.69 -17.07
CA VAL A 703 32.09 -16.72 -15.92
C VAL A 703 32.12 -18.12 -15.33
N ILE A 704 30.95 -18.74 -15.09
CA ILE A 704 30.84 -20.10 -14.53
C ILE A 704 31.57 -21.13 -15.39
N ARG A 705 31.38 -21.08 -16.72
CA ARG A 705 32.05 -21.97 -17.68
C ARG A 705 33.58 -21.89 -17.61
N ASN A 706 34.12 -20.71 -17.30
CA ASN A 706 35.55 -20.45 -17.25
C ASN A 706 36.22 -20.74 -15.89
N ILE A 707 35.48 -21.18 -14.88
CA ILE A 707 36.06 -21.55 -13.58
C ILE A 707 36.94 -22.80 -13.73
N LYS A 708 38.27 -22.60 -13.66
CA LYS A 708 39.26 -23.69 -13.59
C LYS A 708 39.29 -24.28 -12.17
N LYS A 709 39.59 -25.60 -12.07
CA LYS A 709 39.65 -26.35 -10.80
C LYS A 709 40.56 -25.68 -9.79
#